data_AF-A0A421JRT9-F1
#
_entry.id   AF-A0A421JRT9-F1
#
_cell.length_a   1.000
_cell.length_b   1.000
_cell.length_c   1.000
_cell.angle_alpha   90.00
_cell.angle_beta   90.00
_cell.angle_gamma   90.00
#
_symmetry.space_group_name_H-M   'P 1'
#
loop_
_entity.id
_entity.type
_entity.pdbx_description
1 polymer ?
#
loop_
_entity_poly.entity_id
_entity_poly.type
_entity_poly.pdbx_seq_one_letter_code
_entity_poly.pdbx_strand_id
1 'polypeptide(L)'
;MEKFSSWRDKATGISPFMPSQFPLVQEKSSFKRITTYIVKTPIFLIKFPFLLIISLLYTITNYIGFVKFIFQLLFGFNTPTFQVDGIKPSQVEKLQPFKPNQGDLIVSNYISPLDGFIISILANSSKVVFLIPNKQGILYQYSAWGVFNHCFNNVSSEQPVQDLTKFKNKCVVLLLEGTPSNNKSLLPFIQLDSKYTWEEINIKSLVLKMSVNYYTLSIPYIGKFQYLFQLLINLTKCSIKCKIYKFDTFDVKLLRRSFELNSLSLVNQELNLDAKEKLKDKQIPVIGRMCGLTNLRILDCNEHKLHKLIPIGLNKLPIKTLMITFKGYICRITPLHQIFNLGQLTTLELLFLSQYVFLLSLDTGLQSIFLKLTNVKHISVVCGSIRFDQLIRSLKPDSLHSLYLRTIPGGIVEQFQLENILEHLKGSLKRLYLGKDKIRKGRLYGLQEFDRIYKVKHLEDDSEELQDGLNKIRSMVNDSKSPNLNQVVLDGNCYFIKRPTKEHRVDPIKAEMWFMIVLVGIIEVVLFMGLMQCWEEIEKINVSLKAKKTDELAVIEQIRKINENLEAKTTDELAVIEQIRKINESLQANDTDILTVIEQIKRIKYEIRAIREFHLEEENNRTTIMALPDEVLISILNRLNQIHICRICTVNRRLYRLGKAKLYHSIYINISDDSPIQISPIIYTPFYLKYTIVNKDKPLEWLHKSSNINLIKNMVFREEHTCLENIKLLYPWINVSIDYESGPAQPSFGIKYYRYRRSFLSHGQAIQPSPWITKLTVHLNKLKDKQIAAIGKMRGLTNLRILYCNMDKLGKLDPIGLNKLPIKTLLMTYQDEISLIPLHLIFNLGQLTTFEVHFLSQDRLLSFDTGLQFIFWKLTNVKHISVVCGGIRFDQLIRSLNPDSLHSLYLRTVPGRIVEEFQLENILEHLKGSLKRLYIGNDQMRKGIVYGLQEFDRIYKVKHLEDDSEELQDDLNKIRNMVKDSKSPNLNQVVLDGNCYFIKRPTKENVYIVPCNTLISTNDNRSLEYSLSM
;
A
#
# COMPACT_ATOMS: atom_id res chain seq x y z
N MET A 1 -11.17 15.55 -10.24
CA MET A 1 -10.39 16.25 -11.29
C MET A 1 -11.02 17.58 -11.70
N GLU A 2 -12.27 17.89 -11.29
CA GLU A 2 -12.98 19.13 -11.63
C GLU A 2 -12.31 20.42 -11.13
N LYS A 3 -11.59 20.36 -10.00
CA LYS A 3 -11.04 21.58 -9.38
C LYS A 3 -10.01 22.32 -10.23
N PHE A 4 -9.38 21.69 -11.23
CA PHE A 4 -8.35 22.32 -12.08
C PHE A 4 -8.72 22.42 -13.56
N SER A 5 -9.98 22.17 -13.93
CA SER A 5 -10.45 22.29 -15.32
C SER A 5 -10.31 23.73 -15.85
N SER A 6 -10.46 24.74 -14.99
CA SER A 6 -10.34 26.16 -15.35
C SER A 6 -8.91 26.63 -15.68
N TRP A 7 -7.88 25.85 -15.35
CA TRP A 7 -6.48 26.15 -15.69
C TRP A 7 -5.90 25.17 -16.70
N ARG A 8 -6.80 24.55 -17.46
CA ARG A 8 -6.50 23.75 -18.64
C ARG A 8 -7.11 24.45 -19.83
N ASP A 9 -6.38 24.42 -20.92
CA ASP A 9 -6.90 24.85 -22.19
C ASP A 9 -8.06 23.94 -22.59
N LYS A 10 -9.22 24.52 -22.91
CA LYS A 10 -10.44 23.74 -23.19
C LYS A 10 -10.33 22.97 -24.50
N ALA A 11 -9.57 23.49 -25.48
CA ALA A 11 -9.41 22.87 -26.80
C ALA A 11 -8.35 21.76 -26.79
N THR A 12 -7.18 22.03 -26.20
CA THR A 12 -6.03 21.12 -26.23
C THR A 12 -5.90 20.25 -24.97
N GLY A 13 -6.63 20.56 -23.89
CA GLY A 13 -6.55 19.88 -22.60
C GLY A 13 -5.24 20.14 -21.83
N ILE A 14 -4.34 20.96 -22.36
CA ILE A 14 -3.02 21.23 -21.79
C ILE A 14 -3.14 22.20 -20.62
N SER A 15 -2.47 21.88 -19.51
CA SER A 15 -2.36 22.77 -18.34
C SER A 15 -1.02 23.50 -18.32
N PRO A 16 -0.90 24.70 -18.93
CA PRO A 16 0.39 25.38 -19.15
C PRO A 16 1.12 25.74 -17.85
N PHE A 17 0.36 25.89 -16.75
CA PHE A 17 0.88 26.29 -15.45
C PHE A 17 1.21 25.12 -14.52
N MET A 18 0.85 23.87 -14.86
CA MET A 18 1.09 22.73 -13.98
C MET A 18 2.52 22.19 -14.14
N PRO A 19 3.36 22.25 -13.09
CA PRO A 19 4.72 21.76 -13.17
C PRO A 19 4.76 20.23 -13.13
N SER A 20 5.67 19.62 -13.89
CA SER A 20 6.05 18.23 -13.65
C SER A 20 6.93 18.15 -12.41
N GLN A 21 6.54 17.30 -11.45
CA GLN A 21 7.23 17.18 -10.17
C GLN A 21 8.59 16.48 -10.34
N PHE A 22 9.60 16.87 -9.55
CA PHE A 22 10.87 16.13 -9.48
C PHE A 22 10.65 14.68 -9.01
N PRO A 23 11.39 13.68 -9.53
CA PRO A 23 11.24 12.27 -9.15
C PRO A 23 11.28 12.02 -7.64
N LEU A 24 12.16 12.71 -6.91
CA LEU A 24 12.27 12.61 -5.44
C LEU A 24 11.00 13.08 -4.70
N VAL A 25 10.25 14.02 -5.27
CA VAL A 25 9.01 14.56 -4.69
C VAL A 25 7.82 13.64 -5.00
N GLN A 26 7.86 12.91 -6.13
CA GLN A 26 6.81 11.99 -6.55
C GLN A 26 6.77 10.68 -5.74
N GLU A 27 7.87 10.29 -5.09
CA GLU A 27 7.96 9.03 -4.34
C GLU A 27 6.98 9.01 -3.16
N LYS A 28 5.94 8.17 -3.22
CA LYS A 28 4.86 8.13 -2.21
C LYS A 28 5.27 7.46 -0.90
N SER A 29 6.30 6.61 -0.93
CA SER A 29 6.84 5.97 0.26
C SER A 29 7.80 6.91 0.98
N SER A 30 7.46 7.32 2.21
CA SER A 30 8.33 8.13 3.06
C SER A 30 9.69 7.45 3.30
N PHE A 31 9.72 6.12 3.40
CA PHE A 31 10.96 5.37 3.58
C PHE A 31 11.85 5.42 2.34
N LYS A 32 11.32 5.11 1.14
CA LYS A 32 12.09 5.21 -0.11
C LYS A 32 12.56 6.65 -0.40
N ARG A 33 11.75 7.64 -0.03
CA ARG A 33 12.12 9.04 -0.13
C ARG A 33 13.35 9.33 0.74
N ILE A 34 13.33 8.93 2.01
CA ILE A 34 14.46 9.09 2.94
C ILE A 34 15.70 8.34 2.45
N THR A 35 15.58 7.09 2.03
CA THR A 35 16.74 6.32 1.53
C THR A 35 17.34 6.97 0.28
N THR A 36 16.51 7.48 -0.64
CA THR A 36 17.03 8.17 -1.84
C THR A 36 17.69 9.50 -1.50
N TYR A 37 17.21 10.22 -0.47
CA TYR A 37 17.90 11.41 0.05
C TYR A 37 19.26 11.03 0.63
N ILE A 38 19.35 9.98 1.44
CA ILE A 38 20.62 9.50 2.05
C ILE A 38 21.63 9.15 0.95
N VAL A 39 21.20 8.40 -0.08
CA VAL A 39 22.08 7.99 -1.19
C VAL A 39 22.55 9.17 -2.04
N LYS A 40 21.71 10.19 -2.25
CA LYS A 40 22.05 11.34 -3.12
C LYS A 40 22.74 12.51 -2.42
N THR A 41 22.73 12.55 -1.09
CA THR A 41 23.35 13.62 -0.31
C THR A 41 24.88 13.69 -0.49
N PRO A 42 25.64 12.57 -0.54
CA PRO A 42 27.06 12.60 -0.83
C PRO A 42 27.41 13.30 -2.15
N ILE A 43 26.63 13.05 -3.21
CA ILE A 43 26.83 13.68 -4.53
C ILE A 43 26.70 15.20 -4.43
N PHE A 44 25.70 15.68 -3.67
CA PHE A 44 25.52 17.11 -3.43
C PHE A 44 26.70 17.70 -2.67
N LEU A 45 27.15 17.06 -1.59
CA LEU A 45 28.27 17.53 -0.78
C LEU A 45 29.57 17.63 -1.57
N ILE A 46 29.78 16.73 -2.55
CA ILE A 46 30.94 16.80 -3.45
C ILE A 46 30.80 17.95 -4.44
N LYS A 47 29.66 18.09 -5.13
CA LYS A 47 29.50 19.07 -6.22
C LYS A 47 29.27 20.52 -5.76
N PHE A 48 28.66 20.72 -4.59
CA PHE A 48 28.26 22.05 -4.12
C PHE A 48 29.44 23.02 -3.89
N PRO A 49 30.57 22.61 -3.27
CA PRO A 49 31.76 23.47 -3.16
C PRO A 49 32.29 23.93 -4.52
N PHE A 50 32.35 23.04 -5.52
CA PHE A 50 32.78 23.40 -6.88
C PHE A 50 31.84 24.41 -7.53
N LEU A 51 30.52 24.28 -7.31
CA LEU A 51 29.56 25.27 -7.80
C LEU A 51 29.86 26.67 -7.24
N LEU A 52 30.14 26.77 -5.94
CA LEU A 52 30.43 28.06 -5.30
C LEU A 52 31.71 28.68 -5.86
N ILE A 53 32.79 27.90 -5.96
CA ILE A 53 34.09 28.37 -6.46
C ILE A 53 33.95 28.85 -7.92
N ILE A 54 33.30 28.07 -8.78
CA ILE A 54 33.19 28.40 -10.20
C ILE A 54 32.21 29.54 -10.44
N SER A 55 31.14 29.63 -9.64
CA SER A 55 30.23 30.77 -9.68
C SER A 55 30.96 32.06 -9.27
N LEU A 56 31.84 32.00 -8.27
CA LEU A 56 32.66 33.14 -7.86
C LEU A 56 33.62 33.57 -8.99
N LEU A 57 34.30 32.61 -9.62
CA LEU A 57 35.16 32.86 -10.78
C LEU A 57 34.38 33.50 -11.94
N TYR A 58 33.16 33.04 -12.22
CA TYR A 58 32.29 33.66 -13.21
C TYR A 58 31.94 35.10 -12.86
N THR A 59 31.60 35.40 -11.61
CA THR A 59 31.26 36.77 -11.19
C THR A 59 32.44 37.74 -11.30
N ILE A 60 33.67 37.27 -11.10
CA ILE A 60 34.88 38.10 -11.20
C ILE A 60 35.30 38.30 -12.66
N THR A 61 35.29 37.23 -13.46
CA THR A 61 35.86 37.24 -14.82
C THR A 61 34.85 37.53 -15.93
N ASN A 62 33.54 37.35 -15.65
CA ASN A 62 32.47 37.33 -16.65
C ASN A 62 32.71 36.35 -17.82
N TYR A 63 33.58 35.35 -17.65
CA TYR A 63 33.91 34.38 -18.68
C TYR A 63 32.83 33.31 -18.80
N ILE A 64 32.14 33.28 -19.94
CA ILE A 64 31.01 32.36 -20.21
C ILE A 64 31.41 30.87 -20.13
N GLY A 65 32.70 30.56 -20.30
CA GLY A 65 33.22 29.19 -20.16
C GLY A 65 32.96 28.58 -18.79
N PHE A 66 32.95 29.38 -17.71
CA PHE A 66 32.61 28.90 -16.37
C PHE A 66 31.13 28.50 -16.27
N VAL A 67 30.23 29.24 -16.90
CA VAL A 67 28.79 28.87 -16.96
C VAL A 67 28.61 27.58 -17.76
N LYS A 68 29.32 27.43 -18.88
CA LYS A 68 29.32 26.17 -19.67
C LYS A 68 29.81 24.99 -18.83
N PHE A 69 30.88 25.19 -18.05
CA PHE A 69 31.42 24.17 -17.16
C PHE A 69 30.40 23.76 -16.09
N ILE A 70 29.76 24.73 -15.43
CA ILE A 70 28.70 24.45 -14.44
C ILE A 70 27.56 23.63 -15.09
N PHE A 71 27.09 24.06 -16.26
CA PHE A 71 26.01 23.37 -16.96
C PHE A 71 26.37 21.93 -17.36
N GLN A 72 27.57 21.71 -17.88
CA GLN A 72 28.00 20.39 -18.36
C GLN A 72 28.37 19.43 -17.24
N LEU A 73 29.24 19.84 -16.32
CA LEU A 73 29.82 18.96 -15.31
C LEU A 73 28.99 18.88 -14.03
N LEU A 74 28.47 20.02 -13.54
CA LEU A 74 27.74 20.04 -12.29
C LEU A 74 26.28 19.66 -12.48
N PHE A 75 25.61 20.23 -13.49
CA PHE A 75 24.19 20.00 -13.77
C PHE A 75 23.91 18.87 -14.77
N GLY A 76 24.90 18.41 -15.54
CA GLY A 76 24.74 17.30 -16.49
C GLY A 76 23.99 17.66 -17.78
N PHE A 77 24.00 18.93 -18.19
CA PHE A 77 23.44 19.37 -19.47
C PHE A 77 24.45 19.23 -20.61
N ASN A 78 24.02 18.67 -21.73
CA ASN A 78 24.81 18.74 -22.96
C ASN A 78 24.82 20.17 -23.50
N THR A 79 25.79 20.48 -24.37
CA THR A 79 25.75 21.72 -25.15
C THR A 79 24.40 21.86 -25.87
N PRO A 80 23.79 23.05 -25.88
CA PRO A 80 22.53 23.27 -26.58
C PRO A 80 22.69 22.92 -28.06
N THR A 81 21.86 22.00 -28.55
CA THR A 81 21.86 21.62 -29.97
C THR A 81 21.14 22.70 -30.77
N PHE A 82 21.79 23.18 -31.83
CA PHE A 82 21.35 24.33 -32.61
C PHE A 82 20.85 23.89 -33.99
N GLN A 83 19.65 24.31 -34.37
CA GLN A 83 19.03 24.04 -35.68
C GLN A 83 18.47 25.34 -36.28
N VAL A 84 18.61 25.50 -37.59
CA VAL A 84 18.02 26.61 -38.36
C VAL A 84 17.15 26.00 -39.45
N ASP A 85 16.01 26.62 -39.72
CA ASP A 85 15.11 26.13 -40.74
C ASP A 85 15.79 26.10 -42.13
N GLY A 86 15.64 24.98 -42.84
CA GLY A 86 16.28 24.78 -44.16
C GLY A 86 17.79 24.45 -44.14
N ILE A 87 18.46 24.42 -42.98
CA ILE A 87 19.91 24.12 -42.90
C ILE A 87 20.14 22.79 -42.16
N LYS A 88 20.87 21.86 -42.79
CA LYS A 88 21.22 20.58 -42.16
C LYS A 88 22.20 20.82 -41.00
N PRO A 89 22.10 20.09 -39.87
CA PRO A 89 22.99 20.24 -38.71
C PRO A 89 24.49 20.04 -39.02
N SER A 90 24.82 19.32 -40.09
CA SER A 90 26.19 19.09 -40.56
C SER A 90 26.85 20.32 -41.19
N GLN A 91 26.08 21.33 -41.60
CA GLN A 91 26.58 22.54 -42.27
C GLN A 91 26.92 23.64 -41.26
N VAL A 92 27.91 23.37 -40.40
CA VAL A 92 28.25 24.23 -39.25
C VAL A 92 28.57 25.67 -39.66
N GLU A 93 29.26 25.89 -40.79
CA GLU A 93 29.61 27.24 -41.29
C GLU A 93 28.37 28.07 -41.65
N LYS A 94 27.36 27.45 -42.27
CA LYS A 94 26.09 28.12 -42.62
C LYS A 94 25.22 28.42 -41.40
N LEU A 95 25.47 27.75 -40.26
CA LEU A 95 24.74 27.94 -39.02
C LEU A 95 25.29 29.09 -38.16
N GLN A 96 26.59 29.41 -38.25
CA GLN A 96 27.22 30.43 -37.42
C GLN A 96 26.56 31.83 -37.49
N PRO A 97 26.14 32.34 -38.67
CA PRO A 97 25.51 33.68 -38.78
C PRO A 97 24.16 33.78 -38.05
N PHE A 98 23.49 32.66 -37.84
CA PHE A 98 22.18 32.61 -37.19
C PHE A 98 22.27 32.54 -35.67
N LYS A 99 23.45 32.26 -35.11
CA LYS A 99 23.62 32.30 -33.65
C LYS A 99 23.28 33.70 -33.11
N PRO A 100 22.81 33.78 -31.86
CA PRO A 100 22.61 35.04 -31.16
C PRO A 100 23.90 35.86 -31.12
N ASN A 101 23.89 37.03 -31.75
CA ASN A 101 25.02 37.96 -31.78
C ASN A 101 24.61 39.34 -31.25
N GLN A 102 25.59 40.22 -31.06
CA GLN A 102 25.33 41.60 -30.66
C GLN A 102 24.53 42.32 -31.76
N GLY A 103 23.53 43.11 -31.37
CA GLY A 103 22.63 43.77 -32.32
C GLY A 103 21.46 42.89 -32.82
N ASP A 104 21.32 41.67 -32.32
CA ASP A 104 20.13 40.84 -32.58
C ASP A 104 19.03 41.08 -31.54
N LEU A 105 17.77 41.07 -31.99
CA LEU A 105 16.57 40.92 -31.16
C LEU A 105 16.05 39.50 -31.27
N ILE A 106 15.99 38.80 -30.14
CA ILE A 106 15.61 37.39 -30.07
C ILE A 106 14.33 37.24 -29.28
N VAL A 107 13.25 36.84 -29.94
CA VAL A 107 12.01 36.46 -29.26
C VAL A 107 12.09 34.99 -28.86
N SER A 108 12.01 34.69 -27.58
CA SER A 108 12.12 33.32 -27.06
C SER A 108 10.91 32.96 -26.19
N ASN A 109 10.59 31.66 -26.15
CA ASN A 109 9.70 31.13 -25.13
C ASN A 109 10.38 31.12 -23.76
N TYR A 110 9.59 31.14 -22.70
CA TYR A 110 10.03 31.18 -21.31
C TYR A 110 9.50 29.92 -20.60
N ILE A 111 10.39 29.00 -20.23
CA ILE A 111 10.05 27.67 -19.71
C ILE A 111 10.73 27.31 -18.39
N SER A 112 11.91 27.86 -18.09
CA SER A 112 12.67 27.48 -16.90
C SER A 112 13.50 28.62 -16.29
N PRO A 113 13.88 28.50 -14.99
CA PRO A 113 14.84 29.41 -14.36
C PRO A 113 16.22 29.42 -15.06
N LEU A 114 16.53 28.39 -15.85
CA LEU A 114 17.83 28.23 -16.51
C LEU A 114 17.91 28.92 -17.87
N ASP A 115 16.79 29.37 -18.44
CA ASP A 115 16.71 29.88 -19.81
C ASP A 115 17.68 31.05 -20.06
N GLY A 116 17.81 31.94 -19.07
CA GLY A 116 18.76 33.05 -19.14
C GLY A 116 20.21 32.59 -19.35
N PHE A 117 20.63 31.52 -18.67
CA PHE A 117 21.97 30.97 -18.84
C PHE A 117 22.10 30.16 -20.14
N ILE A 118 21.06 29.42 -20.53
CA ILE A 118 21.05 28.63 -21.77
C ILE A 118 21.26 29.55 -22.98
N ILE A 119 20.55 30.68 -23.03
CA ILE A 119 20.65 31.64 -24.13
C ILE A 119 22.00 32.35 -24.12
N SER A 120 22.53 32.73 -22.95
CA SER A 120 23.88 33.30 -22.85
C SER A 120 24.99 32.33 -23.28
N ILE A 121 24.84 31.03 -22.99
CA ILE A 121 25.73 29.98 -23.50
C ILE A 121 25.65 29.89 -25.03
N LEU A 122 24.45 29.98 -25.60
CA LEU A 122 24.22 29.93 -27.05
C LEU A 122 24.81 31.16 -27.77
N ALA A 123 24.65 32.34 -27.19
CA ALA A 123 25.25 33.60 -27.66
C ALA A 123 26.77 33.66 -27.46
N ASN A 124 27.33 32.73 -26.67
CA ASN A 124 28.72 32.71 -26.26
C ASN A 124 29.21 34.07 -25.70
N SER A 125 28.32 34.80 -25.02
CA SER A 125 28.55 36.18 -24.59
C SER A 125 27.87 36.44 -23.25
N SER A 126 28.52 37.22 -22.39
CA SER A 126 27.94 37.74 -21.15
C SER A 126 27.14 39.03 -21.37
N LYS A 127 27.22 39.64 -22.57
CA LYS A 127 26.48 40.86 -22.96
C LYS A 127 25.07 40.56 -23.50
N VAL A 128 24.34 39.67 -22.83
CA VAL A 128 22.95 39.34 -23.17
C VAL A 128 22.02 40.03 -22.17
N VAL A 129 20.99 40.70 -22.67
CA VAL A 129 19.98 41.39 -21.88
C VAL A 129 18.63 40.74 -22.08
N PHE A 130 17.93 40.44 -20.99
CA PHE A 130 16.60 39.85 -21.02
C PHE A 130 15.55 40.92 -20.74
N LEU A 131 14.55 41.03 -21.59
CA LEU A 131 13.41 41.93 -21.46
C LEU A 131 12.15 41.11 -21.22
N ILE A 132 11.49 41.36 -20.09
CA ILE A 132 10.24 40.69 -19.72
C ILE A 132 9.16 41.78 -19.58
N PRO A 133 8.04 41.70 -20.34
CA PRO A 133 6.94 42.64 -20.19
C PRO A 133 6.12 42.35 -18.93
N ASN A 134 5.63 43.42 -18.29
CA ASN A 134 4.55 43.34 -17.29
C ASN A 134 3.18 43.25 -17.98
N LYS A 135 2.10 43.19 -17.19
CA LYS A 135 0.72 43.08 -17.72
C LYS A 135 0.31 44.24 -18.64
N GLN A 136 0.89 45.42 -18.44
CA GLN A 136 0.64 46.63 -19.22
C GLN A 136 1.51 46.73 -20.47
N GLY A 137 2.37 45.74 -20.75
CA GLY A 137 3.27 45.77 -21.91
C GLY A 137 4.54 46.59 -21.72
N ILE A 138 4.84 47.03 -20.49
CA ILE A 138 6.07 47.77 -20.15
C ILE A 138 7.21 46.77 -19.94
N LEU A 139 8.35 47.00 -20.59
CA LEU A 139 9.50 46.12 -20.54
C LEU A 139 10.39 46.39 -19.33
N TYR A 140 10.81 45.32 -18.66
CA TYR A 140 11.76 45.36 -17.55
C TYR A 140 13.02 44.59 -17.90
N GLN A 141 14.17 45.15 -17.50
CA GLN A 141 15.49 44.59 -17.79
C GLN A 141 15.92 43.57 -16.73
N TYR A 142 16.39 42.40 -17.17
CA TYR A 142 16.93 41.34 -16.32
C TYR A 142 18.29 40.84 -16.84
N SER A 143 19.15 40.44 -15.89
CA SER A 143 20.31 39.59 -16.16
C SER A 143 19.89 38.11 -16.19
N ALA A 144 20.78 37.19 -16.57
CA ALA A 144 20.50 35.75 -16.48
C ALA A 144 20.09 35.31 -15.05
N TRP A 145 20.75 35.86 -14.02
CA TRP A 145 20.36 35.68 -12.62
C TRP A 145 19.03 36.35 -12.28
N GLY A 146 18.74 37.50 -12.90
CA GLY A 146 17.44 38.16 -12.81
C GLY A 146 16.31 37.27 -13.32
N VAL A 147 16.49 36.63 -14.48
CA VAL A 147 15.54 35.65 -15.05
C VAL A 147 15.37 34.45 -14.12
N PHE A 148 16.47 33.91 -13.59
CA PHE A 148 16.42 32.82 -12.61
C PHE A 148 15.58 33.21 -11.38
N ASN A 149 15.81 34.40 -10.82
CA ASN A 149 15.10 34.89 -9.64
C ASN A 149 13.63 35.23 -9.93
N HIS A 150 13.34 35.75 -11.12
CA HIS A 150 11.99 36.10 -11.57
C HIS A 150 11.05 34.89 -11.53
N CYS A 151 11.54 33.70 -11.89
CA CYS A 151 10.76 32.46 -11.82
C CYS A 151 10.24 32.11 -10.40
N PHE A 152 10.99 32.47 -9.35
CA PHE A 152 10.64 32.11 -7.97
C PHE A 152 9.83 33.19 -7.25
N ASN A 153 10.23 34.45 -7.39
CA ASN A 153 9.75 35.51 -6.51
C ASN A 153 9.03 36.65 -7.23
N ASN A 154 8.81 36.59 -8.57
CA ASN A 154 8.27 37.71 -9.37
C ASN A 154 8.89 39.06 -8.96
N VAL A 155 10.20 39.09 -8.67
CA VAL A 155 10.87 40.34 -8.27
C VAL A 155 10.96 41.19 -9.51
N SER A 156 10.15 42.25 -9.56
CA SER A 156 10.27 43.30 -10.57
C SER A 156 11.67 43.87 -10.48
N SER A 157 12.40 43.83 -11.59
CA SER A 157 13.57 44.68 -11.78
C SER A 157 13.19 46.14 -11.45
N GLU A 158 14.05 46.84 -10.74
CA GLU A 158 13.76 48.18 -10.19
C GLU A 158 13.62 49.28 -11.28
N GLN A 159 13.91 48.96 -12.56
CA GLN A 159 13.97 49.96 -13.64
C GLN A 159 13.15 49.54 -14.87
N PRO A 160 12.04 50.23 -15.20
CA PRO A 160 11.36 50.06 -16.48
C PRO A 160 12.20 50.62 -17.62
N VAL A 161 12.22 49.93 -18.76
CA VAL A 161 12.97 50.37 -19.95
C VAL A 161 12.18 51.48 -20.65
N GLN A 162 12.75 52.68 -20.68
CA GLN A 162 12.18 53.83 -21.41
C GLN A 162 12.70 53.94 -22.84
N ASP A 163 13.96 53.54 -23.09
CA ASP A 163 14.63 53.69 -24.39
C ASP A 163 15.42 52.41 -24.74
N LEU A 164 15.14 51.85 -25.93
CA LEU A 164 15.75 50.64 -26.45
C LEU A 164 17.12 50.89 -27.10
N THR A 165 17.47 52.13 -27.46
CA THR A 165 18.75 52.47 -28.11
C THR A 165 19.96 52.10 -27.24
N LYS A 166 19.78 52.09 -25.91
CA LYS A 166 20.78 51.65 -24.91
C LYS A 166 21.26 50.20 -25.09
N PHE A 167 20.55 49.41 -25.89
CA PHE A 167 20.85 48.00 -26.12
C PHE A 167 21.38 47.68 -27.53
N LYS A 168 21.62 48.68 -28.41
CA LYS A 168 22.13 48.45 -29.78
C LYS A 168 23.40 47.59 -29.83
N ASN A 169 24.30 47.71 -28.85
CA ASN A 169 25.55 46.93 -28.76
C ASN A 169 25.44 45.63 -27.93
N LYS A 170 24.22 45.16 -27.65
CA LYS A 170 23.97 43.96 -26.84
C LYS A 170 23.08 42.99 -27.61
N CYS A 171 23.08 41.72 -27.20
CA CYS A 171 22.09 40.76 -27.68
C CYS A 171 20.84 40.90 -26.80
N VAL A 172 19.70 41.25 -27.39
CA VAL A 172 18.45 41.50 -26.65
C VAL A 172 17.55 40.28 -26.79
N VAL A 173 17.10 39.73 -25.67
CA VAL A 173 16.19 38.58 -25.61
C VAL A 173 14.86 39.01 -25.02
N LEU A 174 13.79 38.86 -25.80
CA LEU A 174 12.44 39.26 -25.44
C LEU A 174 11.61 38.03 -25.08
N LEU A 175 11.19 37.96 -23.81
CA LEU A 175 10.36 36.87 -23.28
C LEU A 175 8.90 37.32 -23.22
N LEU A 176 8.25 37.38 -24.39
CA LEU A 176 6.89 37.95 -24.56
C LEU A 176 5.78 37.25 -23.78
N GLU A 177 6.00 36.01 -23.32
CA GLU A 177 5.07 35.29 -22.43
C GLU A 177 4.94 35.94 -21.04
N GLY A 178 5.90 36.78 -20.64
CA GLY A 178 5.95 37.46 -19.34
C GLY A 178 6.24 36.52 -18.15
N THR A 179 6.07 35.20 -18.31
CA THR A 179 6.18 34.23 -17.22
C THR A 179 6.47 32.82 -17.74
N PRO A 180 7.08 31.93 -16.93
CA PRO A 180 7.44 30.59 -17.42
C PRO A 180 6.24 29.66 -17.63
N SER A 181 6.32 28.78 -18.63
CA SER A 181 5.35 27.74 -18.99
C SER A 181 5.92 26.31 -18.88
N ASN A 182 5.15 25.26 -19.19
CA ASN A 182 5.49 23.85 -18.93
C ASN A 182 6.21 23.12 -20.09
N ASN A 183 6.87 23.84 -21.00
CA ASN A 183 7.61 23.30 -22.16
C ASN A 183 6.76 22.50 -23.17
N LYS A 184 5.42 22.49 -23.04
CA LYS A 184 4.48 21.88 -23.99
C LYS A 184 3.59 22.89 -24.71
N SER A 185 3.51 24.10 -24.18
CA SER A 185 2.58 25.12 -24.62
C SER A 185 3.23 26.48 -24.65
N LEU A 186 2.75 27.34 -25.53
CA LEU A 186 3.14 28.75 -25.59
C LEU A 186 2.02 29.60 -24.98
N LEU A 187 2.36 30.41 -23.97
CA LEU A 187 1.43 31.37 -23.40
C LEU A 187 1.12 32.50 -24.40
N PRO A 188 -0.05 33.15 -24.28
CA PRO A 188 -0.35 34.34 -25.06
C PRO A 188 0.73 35.41 -24.88
N PHE A 189 1.24 35.94 -25.98
CA PHE A 189 2.19 37.05 -25.94
C PHE A 189 1.50 38.32 -25.46
N ILE A 190 2.19 39.04 -24.58
CA ILE A 190 1.72 40.32 -24.05
C ILE A 190 1.91 41.38 -25.13
N GLN A 191 0.86 42.16 -25.38
CA GLN A 191 0.93 43.31 -26.27
C GLN A 191 1.84 44.36 -25.64
N LEU A 192 2.88 44.77 -26.37
CA LEU A 192 3.82 45.77 -25.91
C LEU A 192 3.23 47.18 -26.06
N ASP A 193 3.71 48.08 -25.22
CA ASP A 193 3.44 49.52 -25.34
C ASP A 193 3.93 50.05 -26.70
N SER A 194 3.12 50.87 -27.37
CA SER A 194 3.40 51.43 -28.70
C SER A 194 4.66 52.29 -28.77
N LYS A 195 5.21 52.71 -27.61
CA LYS A 195 6.46 53.47 -27.56
C LYS A 195 7.71 52.67 -27.98
N TYR A 196 7.64 51.35 -28.05
CA TYR A 196 8.78 50.50 -28.42
C TYR A 196 8.82 50.24 -29.92
N THR A 197 9.83 50.80 -30.61
CA THR A 197 10.12 50.56 -32.02
C THR A 197 11.36 49.68 -32.19
N TRP A 198 11.38 48.84 -33.23
CA TRP A 198 12.42 47.82 -33.47
C TRP A 198 13.16 48.03 -34.80
N GLU A 199 13.29 49.28 -35.23
CA GLU A 199 13.91 49.65 -36.51
C GLU A 199 15.42 49.32 -36.50
N GLU A 200 15.94 48.86 -37.65
CA GLU A 200 17.37 48.54 -37.89
C GLU A 200 17.97 47.35 -37.10
N ILE A 201 17.14 46.50 -36.47
CA ILE A 201 17.60 45.36 -35.66
C ILE A 201 17.31 44.04 -36.36
N ASN A 202 18.25 43.09 -36.33
CA ASN A 202 18.05 41.75 -36.86
C ASN A 202 17.09 40.95 -35.95
N ILE A 203 15.92 40.59 -36.48
CA ILE A 203 14.89 39.90 -35.69
C ILE A 203 15.00 38.39 -35.89
N LYS A 204 15.09 37.68 -34.78
CA LYS A 204 15.14 36.22 -34.73
C LYS A 204 14.12 35.70 -33.72
N SER A 205 13.52 34.54 -34.00
CA SER A 205 12.81 33.76 -32.97
C SER A 205 13.67 32.59 -32.54
N LEU A 206 13.75 32.32 -31.24
CA LEU A 206 14.43 31.18 -30.65
C LEU A 206 13.43 30.29 -29.94
N VAL A 207 13.22 29.08 -30.45
CA VAL A 207 12.38 28.07 -29.81
C VAL A 207 13.26 27.16 -28.95
N LEU A 208 13.11 27.25 -27.64
CA LEU A 208 13.77 26.41 -26.64
C LEU A 208 12.89 25.22 -26.26
N LYS A 209 13.46 24.02 -26.32
CA LYS A 209 12.80 22.79 -25.83
C LYS A 209 13.74 21.96 -24.99
N MET A 210 13.35 21.72 -23.74
CA MET A 210 14.07 20.80 -22.84
C MET A 210 13.56 19.37 -23.02
N SER A 211 14.45 18.39 -23.04
CA SER A 211 14.07 16.96 -23.03
C SER A 211 13.37 16.55 -21.73
N VAL A 212 13.75 17.20 -20.63
CA VAL A 212 13.32 16.84 -19.28
C VAL A 212 12.42 17.93 -18.71
N ASN A 213 11.12 17.65 -18.62
CA ASN A 213 10.12 18.65 -18.23
C ASN A 213 10.17 19.03 -16.75
N TYR A 214 10.69 18.20 -15.84
CA TYR A 214 10.67 18.51 -14.40
C TYR A 214 11.61 19.64 -13.98
N TYR A 215 12.48 20.11 -14.88
CA TYR A 215 13.26 21.35 -14.70
C TYR A 215 12.47 22.62 -15.09
N THR A 216 11.32 22.47 -15.75
CA THR A 216 10.42 23.59 -15.97
C THR A 216 9.80 24.00 -14.64
N LEU A 217 9.72 25.30 -14.39
CA LEU A 217 9.15 25.84 -13.17
C LEU A 217 8.05 26.83 -13.52
N SER A 218 6.99 26.32 -14.15
CA SER A 218 5.80 27.11 -14.48
C SER A 218 5.21 27.76 -13.23
N ILE A 219 5.16 27.05 -12.09
CA ILE A 219 4.86 27.64 -10.78
C ILE A 219 5.93 27.19 -9.77
N PRO A 220 6.49 28.10 -8.96
CA PRO A 220 7.47 27.75 -7.94
C PRO A 220 6.81 27.00 -6.77
N TYR A 221 6.75 25.67 -6.88
CA TYR A 221 6.31 24.77 -5.80
C TYR A 221 7.46 24.31 -4.89
N ILE A 222 8.71 24.62 -5.28
CA ILE A 222 9.93 24.38 -4.49
C ILE A 222 10.75 25.67 -4.39
N GLY A 223 11.53 25.79 -3.32
CA GLY A 223 12.43 26.93 -3.12
C GLY A 223 13.68 26.87 -4.01
N LYS A 224 14.38 28.02 -4.12
CA LYS A 224 15.62 28.17 -4.92
C LYS A 224 16.69 27.13 -4.55
N PHE A 225 16.96 26.97 -3.25
CA PHE A 225 17.94 26.00 -2.75
C PHE A 225 17.53 24.56 -3.07
N GLN A 226 16.23 24.24 -2.97
CA GLN A 226 15.74 22.91 -3.31
C GLN A 226 15.85 22.64 -4.81
N TYR A 227 15.59 23.64 -5.67
CA TYR A 227 15.81 23.53 -7.11
C TYR A 227 17.29 23.31 -7.44
N LEU A 228 18.20 24.04 -6.78
CA LEU A 228 19.64 23.88 -6.94
C LEU A 228 20.13 22.51 -6.45
N PHE A 229 19.62 22.03 -5.32
CA PHE A 229 19.89 20.69 -4.81
C PHE A 229 19.49 19.62 -5.85
N GLN A 230 18.30 19.74 -6.43
CA GLN A 230 17.81 18.83 -7.48
C GLN A 230 18.66 18.87 -8.76
N LEU A 231 19.25 20.02 -9.10
CA LEU A 231 20.17 20.14 -10.24
C LEU A 231 21.49 19.43 -9.97
N LEU A 232 22.07 19.60 -8.79
CA LEU A 232 23.40 19.06 -8.47
C LEU A 232 23.40 17.54 -8.31
N ILE A 233 22.35 16.97 -7.71
CA ILE A 233 22.24 15.52 -7.52
C ILE A 233 21.85 14.76 -8.79
N ASN A 234 21.60 15.46 -9.91
CA ASN A 234 21.22 14.79 -11.13
C ASN A 234 22.42 14.07 -11.76
N LEU A 235 22.18 12.84 -12.20
CA LEU A 235 23.14 12.00 -12.89
C LEU A 235 22.71 11.71 -14.35
N THR A 236 21.48 12.07 -14.74
CA THR A 236 20.99 11.83 -16.10
C THR A 236 21.37 12.98 -17.03
N LYS A 237 21.95 12.66 -18.19
CA LYS A 237 22.27 13.66 -19.21
C LYS A 237 21.00 14.33 -19.73
N CYS A 238 20.96 15.66 -19.69
CA CYS A 238 19.83 16.45 -20.18
C CYS A 238 20.20 17.12 -21.51
N SER A 239 19.38 16.94 -22.55
CA SER A 239 19.58 17.62 -23.84
C SER A 239 18.65 18.83 -23.99
N ILE A 240 19.18 19.94 -24.50
CA ILE A 240 18.43 21.14 -24.87
C ILE A 240 18.46 21.26 -26.39
N LYS A 241 17.28 21.47 -26.99
CA LYS A 241 17.12 21.71 -28.43
C LYS A 241 16.71 23.18 -28.65
N CYS A 242 17.43 23.85 -29.53
CA CYS A 242 17.21 25.25 -29.89
C CYS A 242 16.98 25.34 -31.40
N LYS A 243 15.83 25.87 -31.83
CA LYS A 243 15.56 26.17 -33.26
C LYS A 243 15.46 27.68 -33.47
N ILE A 244 16.19 28.22 -34.44
CA ILE A 244 16.16 29.65 -34.79
C ILE A 244 15.52 29.87 -36.15
N TYR A 245 14.71 30.92 -36.24
CA TYR A 245 14.18 31.49 -37.48
C TYR A 245 14.53 32.98 -37.54
N LYS A 246 14.74 33.50 -38.75
CA LYS A 246 15.00 34.92 -39.01
C LYS A 246 13.76 35.57 -39.63
N PHE A 247 13.51 36.82 -39.27
CA PHE A 247 12.40 37.63 -39.79
C PHE A 247 12.92 39.00 -40.23
N ASP A 248 12.27 39.57 -41.24
CA ASP A 248 12.60 40.90 -41.75
C ASP A 248 11.87 42.00 -40.97
N THR A 249 10.67 41.71 -40.46
CA THR A 249 9.83 42.67 -39.71
C THR A 249 9.37 42.11 -38.38
N PHE A 250 9.17 42.98 -37.38
CA PHE A 250 8.65 42.59 -36.07
C PHE A 250 7.12 42.40 -36.16
N ASP A 251 6.68 41.23 -36.60
CA ASP A 251 5.27 40.84 -36.57
C ASP A 251 5.05 39.72 -35.53
N VAL A 252 4.32 40.07 -34.48
CA VAL A 252 3.97 39.16 -33.37
C VAL A 252 3.24 37.90 -33.88
N LYS A 253 2.41 38.00 -34.92
CA LYS A 253 1.68 36.85 -35.49
C LYS A 253 2.63 35.90 -36.21
N LEU A 254 3.54 36.42 -37.03
CA LEU A 254 4.56 35.61 -37.73
C LEU A 254 5.54 34.96 -36.74
N LEU A 255 6.00 35.73 -35.76
CA LEU A 255 6.86 35.23 -34.69
C LEU A 255 6.16 34.10 -33.93
N ARG A 256 4.89 34.26 -33.56
CA ARG A 256 4.11 33.24 -32.85
C ARG A 256 3.97 31.94 -33.65
N ARG A 257 3.80 32.03 -34.98
CA ARG A 257 3.71 30.87 -35.88
C ARG A 257 4.99 30.00 -35.86
N SER A 258 6.15 30.60 -35.67
CA SER A 258 7.43 29.86 -35.57
C SER A 258 7.48 28.88 -34.38
N PHE A 259 6.84 29.22 -33.26
CA PHE A 259 6.75 28.37 -32.08
C PHE A 259 5.74 27.23 -32.29
N GLU A 260 4.63 27.51 -32.98
CA GLU A 260 3.61 26.52 -33.34
C GLU A 260 4.19 25.42 -34.25
N LEU A 261 5.01 25.79 -35.23
CA LEU A 261 5.72 24.85 -36.11
C LEU A 261 6.66 23.88 -35.36
N ASN A 262 7.00 24.18 -34.11
CA ASN A 262 7.88 23.35 -33.25
C ASN A 262 7.11 22.54 -32.17
N SER A 263 5.82 22.29 -32.41
CA SER A 263 4.95 21.51 -31.53
C SER A 263 4.76 22.13 -30.13
N LEU A 264 4.78 23.47 -30.04
CA LEU A 264 4.28 24.19 -28.87
C LEU A 264 2.83 24.57 -29.13
N SER A 265 1.90 23.95 -28.40
CA SER A 265 0.47 24.24 -28.57
C SER A 265 0.16 25.66 -28.12
N LEU A 266 -0.55 26.41 -28.97
CA LEU A 266 -1.03 27.73 -28.64
C LEU A 266 -2.19 27.63 -27.65
N VAL A 267 -2.05 28.31 -26.52
CA VAL A 267 -3.06 28.30 -25.46
C VAL A 267 -4.05 29.46 -25.65
N ASN A 268 -5.30 29.26 -25.24
CA ASN A 268 -6.32 30.29 -25.19
C ASN A 268 -5.84 31.55 -24.40
N GLN A 269 -6.27 32.72 -24.85
CA GLN A 269 -5.99 34.02 -24.25
C GLN A 269 -6.43 34.13 -22.78
N GLU A 270 -7.41 33.33 -22.34
CA GLU A 270 -7.85 33.26 -20.95
C GLU A 270 -6.76 32.77 -19.98
N LEU A 271 -5.75 32.02 -20.47
CA LEU A 271 -4.65 31.48 -19.66
C LEU A 271 -3.44 32.43 -19.69
N ASN A 272 -3.66 33.66 -19.22
CA ASN A 272 -2.67 34.74 -19.18
C ASN A 272 -2.00 34.90 -17.80
N LEU A 273 -1.24 35.98 -17.60
CA LEU A 273 -0.60 36.32 -16.32
C LEU A 273 -1.58 36.35 -15.14
N ASP A 274 -2.79 36.90 -15.33
CA ASP A 274 -3.80 36.99 -14.25
C ASP A 274 -4.30 35.61 -13.83
N ALA A 275 -4.53 34.71 -14.79
CA ALA A 275 -4.91 33.33 -14.50
C ALA A 275 -3.84 32.61 -13.68
N LYS A 276 -2.56 32.90 -13.95
CA LYS A 276 -1.42 32.36 -13.21
C LYS A 276 -1.31 32.93 -11.80
N GLU A 277 -1.49 34.22 -11.61
CA GLU A 277 -1.52 34.85 -10.28
C GLU A 277 -2.68 34.31 -9.43
N LYS A 278 -3.88 34.22 -10.00
CA LYS A 278 -5.04 33.57 -9.33
C LYS A 278 -4.74 32.13 -8.93
N LEU A 279 -3.91 31.41 -9.70
CA LEU A 279 -3.47 30.06 -9.36
C LEU A 279 -2.39 30.06 -8.27
N LYS A 280 -1.45 31.02 -8.28
CA LYS A 280 -0.44 31.21 -7.21
C LYS A 280 -1.09 31.55 -5.87
N ASP A 281 -2.10 32.42 -5.86
CA ASP A 281 -2.85 32.79 -4.65
C ASP A 281 -3.62 31.61 -4.07
N LYS A 282 -4.11 30.71 -4.94
CA LYS A 282 -4.67 29.42 -4.50
C LYS A 282 -3.59 28.45 -3.99
N GLN A 283 -2.32 28.62 -4.38
CA GLN A 283 -1.20 27.73 -4.04
C GLN A 283 -0.41 28.12 -2.77
N ILE A 284 -0.34 29.39 -2.36
CA ILE A 284 0.31 29.85 -1.11
C ILE A 284 -0.56 29.51 0.13
N PRO A 285 -0.03 28.85 1.17
CA PRO A 285 -0.51 27.50 1.46
C PRO A 285 -1.14 27.32 2.86
N VAL A 286 -2.01 26.32 2.94
CA VAL A 286 -2.57 25.71 4.18
C VAL A 286 -3.54 26.57 4.99
N ILE A 287 -3.17 27.76 5.48
CA ILE A 287 -4.04 28.54 6.41
C ILE A 287 -5.30 29.06 5.69
N GLY A 288 -5.13 29.70 4.52
CA GLY A 288 -6.25 30.21 3.70
C GLY A 288 -7.20 29.10 3.22
N ARG A 289 -6.72 27.86 3.11
CA ARG A 289 -7.54 26.69 2.74
C ARG A 289 -8.26 26.05 3.93
N MET A 290 -7.87 26.42 5.15
CA MET A 290 -8.43 25.93 6.41
C MET A 290 -9.25 27.00 7.13
N CYS A 291 -9.60 28.11 6.48
CA CYS A 291 -10.47 29.13 7.07
C CYS A 291 -11.85 28.57 7.51
N GLY A 292 -12.29 27.44 6.93
CA GLY A 292 -13.47 26.70 7.38
C GLY A 292 -13.19 25.57 8.40
N LEU A 293 -11.93 25.36 8.80
CA LEU A 293 -11.53 24.30 9.72
C LEU A 293 -11.89 24.71 11.16
N THR A 294 -13.05 24.26 11.60
CA THR A 294 -13.53 24.45 12.97
C THR A 294 -13.06 23.34 13.91
N ASN A 295 -12.70 22.16 13.39
CA ASN A 295 -12.34 21.00 14.19
C ASN A 295 -10.94 20.50 13.82
N LEU A 296 -10.02 20.46 14.78
CA LEU A 296 -8.64 20.00 14.59
C LEU A 296 -8.29 18.88 15.56
N ARG A 297 -7.70 17.80 15.04
CA ARG A 297 -7.20 16.67 15.82
C ARG A 297 -5.71 16.47 15.54
N ILE A 298 -4.89 16.44 16.58
CA ILE A 298 -3.44 16.22 16.52
C ILE A 298 -3.13 14.94 17.29
N LEU A 299 -2.50 13.97 16.63
CA LEU A 299 -2.14 12.67 17.21
C LEU A 299 -0.62 12.56 17.40
N ASP A 300 -0.20 11.79 18.40
CA ASP A 300 1.22 11.49 18.69
C ASP A 300 2.12 12.74 18.79
N CYS A 301 1.62 13.78 19.46
CA CYS A 301 2.35 15.01 19.70
C CYS A 301 3.36 14.84 20.85
N ASN A 302 4.55 15.40 20.69
CA ASN A 302 5.53 15.61 21.75
C ASN A 302 5.97 17.08 21.75
N GLU A 303 6.76 17.49 22.73
CA GLU A 303 7.17 18.89 22.92
C GLU A 303 7.89 19.47 21.69
N HIS A 304 8.83 18.73 21.11
CA HIS A 304 9.55 19.15 19.91
C HIS A 304 8.62 19.32 18.68
N LYS A 305 7.65 18.42 18.49
CA LYS A 305 6.63 18.57 17.44
C LYS A 305 5.73 19.78 17.69
N LEU A 306 5.39 20.06 18.94
CA LEU A 306 4.56 21.21 19.31
C LEU A 306 5.25 22.52 18.94
N HIS A 307 6.56 22.66 19.23
CA HIS A 307 7.34 23.84 18.84
C HIS A 307 7.41 24.04 17.32
N LYS A 308 7.45 22.95 16.53
CA LYS A 308 7.41 23.04 15.06
C LYS A 308 6.08 23.56 14.50
N LEU A 309 5.01 23.58 15.30
CA LEU A 309 3.71 24.12 14.88
C LEU A 309 3.62 25.64 15.03
N ILE A 310 4.47 26.27 15.84
CA ILE A 310 4.50 27.72 16.07
C ILE A 310 4.59 28.52 14.74
N PRO A 311 5.55 28.24 13.83
CA PRO A 311 5.67 29.02 12.60
C PRO A 311 4.52 28.81 11.60
N ILE A 312 3.61 27.85 11.84
CA ILE A 312 2.49 27.54 10.92
C ILE A 312 1.33 28.54 11.09
N GLY A 313 1.29 29.33 12.15
CA GLY A 313 0.26 30.38 12.32
C GLY A 313 -1.17 29.86 12.48
N LEU A 314 -1.35 28.70 13.14
CA LEU A 314 -2.67 28.09 13.40
C LEU A 314 -3.58 28.96 14.29
N ASN A 315 -3.00 29.92 15.01
CA ASN A 315 -3.73 30.89 15.83
C ASN A 315 -4.62 31.83 15.02
N LYS A 316 -4.41 31.93 13.69
CA LYS A 316 -5.24 32.72 12.78
C LYS A 316 -6.48 31.96 12.27
N LEU A 317 -6.64 30.67 12.62
CA LEU A 317 -7.75 29.84 12.15
C LEU A 317 -8.91 29.85 13.16
N PRO A 318 -10.19 29.79 12.70
CA PRO A 318 -11.36 29.78 13.57
C PRO A 318 -11.64 28.38 14.15
N ILE A 319 -10.64 27.78 14.80
CA ILE A 319 -10.75 26.45 15.42
C ILE A 319 -11.66 26.59 16.65
N LYS A 320 -12.75 25.82 16.66
CA LYS A 320 -13.71 25.71 17.77
C LYS A 320 -13.49 24.43 18.58
N THR A 321 -13.08 23.34 17.95
CA THR A 321 -12.82 22.05 18.61
C THR A 321 -11.38 21.62 18.40
N LEU A 322 -10.64 21.41 19.49
CA LEU A 322 -9.24 21.00 19.47
C LEU A 322 -9.05 19.71 20.28
N MET A 323 -8.51 18.67 19.64
CA MET A 323 -8.12 17.42 20.30
C MET A 323 -6.63 17.18 20.10
N ILE A 324 -5.89 16.96 21.18
CA ILE A 324 -4.45 16.69 21.13
C ILE A 324 -4.15 15.42 21.93
N THR A 325 -3.55 14.44 21.25
CA THR A 325 -3.01 13.22 21.86
C THR A 325 -1.50 13.34 21.96
N PHE A 326 -1.02 13.15 23.18
CA PHE A 326 0.35 13.33 23.60
C PHE A 326 0.99 11.97 23.89
N LYS A 327 2.18 11.72 23.31
CA LYS A 327 2.92 10.45 23.46
C LYS A 327 4.38 10.73 23.84
N GLY A 328 4.86 10.06 24.89
CA GLY A 328 6.21 10.22 25.43
C GLY A 328 6.31 11.25 26.56
N TYR A 329 7.54 11.60 26.95
CA TYR A 329 7.81 12.62 27.97
C TYR A 329 7.45 14.00 27.44
N ILE A 330 6.64 14.73 28.21
CA ILE A 330 6.28 16.11 27.91
C ILE A 330 6.57 16.92 29.15
N CYS A 331 7.42 17.93 28.99
CA CYS A 331 7.80 18.78 30.11
C CYS A 331 7.00 20.08 30.08
N ARG A 332 6.57 20.58 28.91
CA ARG A 332 5.89 21.88 28.76
C ARG A 332 4.81 21.90 27.68
N ILE A 333 3.57 22.21 28.07
CA ILE A 333 2.44 22.45 27.14
C ILE A 333 2.13 23.95 26.94
N THR A 334 2.86 24.82 27.63
CA THR A 334 2.73 26.29 27.56
C THR A 334 2.68 26.83 26.12
N PRO A 335 3.42 26.30 25.12
CA PRO A 335 3.33 26.80 23.75
C PRO A 335 1.95 26.71 23.09
N LEU A 336 0.98 25.96 23.63
CA LEU A 336 -0.35 25.83 23.05
C LEU A 336 -1.06 27.18 22.85
N HIS A 337 -0.90 28.13 23.77
CA HIS A 337 -1.49 29.46 23.63
C HIS A 337 -0.82 30.32 22.54
N GLN A 338 0.42 29.99 22.14
CA GLN A 338 1.12 30.64 21.04
C GLN A 338 0.69 30.03 19.70
N ILE A 339 0.34 28.75 19.71
CA ILE A 339 -0.03 27.98 18.51
C ILE A 339 -1.51 28.16 18.17
N PHE A 340 -2.39 28.24 19.17
CA PHE A 340 -3.85 28.31 18.98
C PHE A 340 -4.48 29.52 19.65
N ASN A 341 -5.55 30.06 19.04
CA ASN A 341 -6.39 31.05 19.69
C ASN A 341 -7.36 30.37 20.67
N LEU A 342 -6.88 30.14 21.90
CA LEU A 342 -7.62 29.42 22.94
C LEU A 342 -8.97 30.07 23.30
N GLY A 343 -9.10 31.39 23.13
CA GLY A 343 -10.34 32.10 23.40
C GLY A 343 -11.49 31.76 22.44
N GLN A 344 -11.22 31.17 21.28
CA GLN A 344 -12.26 30.77 20.32
C GLN A 344 -12.74 29.32 20.49
N LEU A 345 -12.07 28.53 21.33
CA LEU A 345 -12.38 27.12 21.52
C LEU A 345 -13.70 26.95 22.29
N THR A 346 -14.63 26.19 21.72
CA THR A 346 -15.82 25.68 22.41
C THR A 346 -15.60 24.28 22.98
N THR A 347 -14.64 23.53 22.45
CA THR A 347 -14.31 22.16 22.88
C THR A 347 -12.80 21.92 22.91
N LEU A 348 -12.29 21.39 24.03
CA LEU A 348 -10.89 21.04 24.20
C LEU A 348 -10.75 19.60 24.73
N GLU A 349 -10.00 18.76 24.03
CA GLU A 349 -9.69 17.40 24.46
C GLU A 349 -8.17 17.18 24.52
N LEU A 350 -7.63 16.88 25.70
CA LEU A 350 -6.21 16.62 25.93
C LEU A 350 -6.02 15.19 26.46
N LEU A 351 -5.23 14.38 25.74
CA LEU A 351 -5.01 12.97 26.06
C LEU A 351 -3.52 12.70 26.24
N PHE A 352 -3.06 12.50 27.47
CA PHE A 352 -1.65 12.28 27.83
C PHE A 352 -1.37 10.80 28.05
N LEU A 353 -0.92 10.06 27.04
CA LEU A 353 -0.82 8.59 27.11
C LEU A 353 0.40 8.03 27.88
N SER A 354 1.27 8.88 28.44
CA SER A 354 2.48 8.46 29.15
C SER A 354 2.24 8.38 30.66
N GLN A 355 2.78 7.34 31.32
CA GLN A 355 2.76 7.20 32.78
C GLN A 355 3.79 8.10 33.49
N TYR A 356 4.78 8.61 32.76
CA TYR A 356 5.90 9.39 33.31
C TYR A 356 5.79 10.87 32.97
N VAL A 357 4.79 11.56 33.53
CA VAL A 357 4.65 13.01 33.38
C VAL A 357 5.08 13.69 34.67
N PHE A 358 5.98 14.67 34.58
CA PHE A 358 6.37 15.50 35.72
C PHE A 358 5.18 16.36 36.16
N LEU A 359 4.70 16.10 37.38
CA LEU A 359 3.48 16.66 37.96
C LEU A 359 3.44 18.19 38.00
N LEU A 360 4.50 18.81 38.54
CA LEU A 360 4.50 20.24 38.86
C LEU A 360 4.47 21.16 37.63
N SER A 361 5.13 20.77 36.53
CA SER A 361 5.17 21.60 35.31
C SER A 361 3.93 21.47 34.44
N LEU A 362 3.23 20.34 34.52
CA LEU A 362 1.99 20.13 33.78
C LEU A 362 0.82 20.91 34.40
N ASP A 363 0.68 20.88 35.73
CA ASP A 363 -0.40 21.57 36.45
C ASP A 363 -0.37 23.08 36.18
N THR A 364 0.80 23.71 36.32
CA THR A 364 0.99 25.14 36.04
C THR A 364 0.74 25.49 34.57
N GLY A 365 1.18 24.64 33.65
CA GLY A 365 0.93 24.79 32.21
C GLY A 365 -0.55 24.67 31.85
N LEU A 366 -1.26 23.71 32.45
CA LEU A 366 -2.70 23.51 32.21
C LEU A 366 -3.53 24.64 32.82
N GLN A 367 -3.22 25.10 34.02
CA GLN A 367 -3.87 26.26 34.64
C GLN A 367 -3.73 27.51 33.75
N SER A 368 -2.53 27.75 33.20
CA SER A 368 -2.29 28.87 32.27
C SER A 368 -3.14 28.77 31.00
N ILE A 369 -3.34 27.55 30.48
CA ILE A 369 -4.21 27.31 29.32
C ILE A 369 -5.67 27.54 29.70
N PHE A 370 -6.11 27.02 30.84
CA PHE A 370 -7.51 27.05 31.29
C PHE A 370 -7.99 28.49 31.58
N LEU A 371 -7.12 29.34 32.16
CA LEU A 371 -7.39 30.77 32.32
C LEU A 371 -7.66 31.50 30.99
N LYS A 372 -7.15 30.98 29.87
CA LYS A 372 -7.33 31.56 28.52
C LYS A 372 -8.53 30.99 27.76
N LEU A 373 -9.23 29.99 28.30
CA LEU A 373 -10.40 29.36 27.68
C LEU A 373 -11.69 30.10 28.04
N THR A 374 -11.97 31.22 27.37
CA THR A 374 -13.11 32.09 27.72
C THR A 374 -14.46 31.57 27.20
N ASN A 375 -14.48 30.76 26.13
CA ASN A 375 -15.71 30.31 25.44
C ASN A 375 -15.93 28.78 25.47
N VAL A 376 -15.11 28.05 26.24
CA VAL A 376 -15.14 26.58 26.25
C VAL A 376 -16.40 26.08 26.94
N LYS A 377 -17.11 25.16 26.29
CA LYS A 377 -18.30 24.49 26.82
C LYS A 377 -18.05 23.02 27.14
N HIS A 378 -17.06 22.41 26.49
CA HIS A 378 -16.77 21.00 26.67
C HIS A 378 -15.27 20.77 26.86
N ILE A 379 -14.90 20.09 27.93
CA ILE A 379 -13.51 19.75 28.23
C ILE A 379 -13.38 18.25 28.45
N SER A 380 -12.35 17.66 27.85
CA SER A 380 -11.87 16.32 28.16
C SER A 380 -10.40 16.35 28.51
N VAL A 381 -10.02 15.83 29.68
CA VAL A 381 -8.63 15.65 30.08
C VAL A 381 -8.43 14.22 30.54
N VAL A 382 -7.44 13.56 29.93
CA VAL A 382 -7.01 12.22 30.31
C VAL A 382 -5.54 12.27 30.65
N CYS A 383 -5.18 12.04 31.91
CA CYS A 383 -3.79 12.13 32.38
C CYS A 383 -3.54 11.19 33.56
N GLY A 384 -2.29 10.74 33.75
CA GLY A 384 -1.92 9.88 34.88
C GLY A 384 -2.17 10.54 36.24
N SER A 385 -1.61 11.72 36.46
CA SER A 385 -1.59 12.37 37.77
C SER A 385 -1.80 13.88 37.58
N ILE A 386 -2.95 14.43 38.00
CA ILE A 386 -3.29 15.87 37.95
C ILE A 386 -4.21 16.18 39.13
N ARG A 387 -4.01 17.35 39.77
CA ARG A 387 -4.97 17.93 40.72
C ARG A 387 -6.11 18.62 39.99
N PHE A 388 -7.13 17.83 39.64
CA PHE A 388 -8.25 18.32 38.82
C PHE A 388 -9.04 19.44 39.49
N ASP A 389 -9.14 19.46 40.81
CA ASP A 389 -9.80 20.52 41.58
C ASP A 389 -9.16 21.90 41.31
N GLN A 390 -7.82 21.99 41.38
CA GLN A 390 -7.10 23.23 41.09
C GLN A 390 -7.22 23.62 39.63
N LEU A 391 -7.20 22.63 38.75
CA LEU A 391 -7.38 22.85 37.32
C LEU A 391 -8.78 23.42 37.03
N ILE A 392 -9.84 22.87 37.63
CA ILE A 392 -11.21 23.35 37.42
C ILE A 392 -11.41 24.75 38.01
N ARG A 393 -10.81 25.07 39.16
CA ARG A 393 -10.88 26.43 39.75
C ARG A 393 -10.31 27.51 38.82
N SER A 394 -9.40 27.14 37.92
CA SER A 394 -8.84 28.07 36.93
C SER A 394 -9.77 28.35 35.74
N LEU A 395 -10.87 27.61 35.60
CA LEU A 395 -11.91 27.91 34.60
C LEU A 395 -12.85 28.99 35.12
N LYS A 396 -13.48 29.71 34.19
CA LYS A 396 -14.60 30.60 34.54
C LYS A 396 -15.72 29.79 35.20
N PRO A 397 -16.23 30.21 36.37
CA PRO A 397 -17.38 29.57 37.01
C PRO A 397 -18.55 29.45 36.02
N ASP A 398 -19.28 28.34 36.10
CA ASP A 398 -20.47 28.09 35.29
C ASP A 398 -20.32 28.26 33.76
N SER A 399 -19.14 27.93 33.23
CA SER A 399 -18.86 27.98 31.78
C SER A 399 -19.02 26.64 31.04
N LEU A 400 -18.95 25.51 31.75
CA LEU A 400 -18.86 24.18 31.14
C LEU A 400 -20.20 23.43 31.11
N HIS A 401 -20.60 22.96 29.93
CA HIS A 401 -21.71 22.03 29.77
C HIS A 401 -21.30 20.56 29.91
N SER A 402 -20.07 20.18 29.54
CA SER A 402 -19.62 18.79 29.64
C SER A 402 -18.17 18.70 30.10
N LEU A 403 -17.92 17.85 31.09
CA LEU A 403 -16.60 17.65 31.68
C LEU A 403 -16.27 16.16 31.69
N TYR A 404 -15.17 15.78 31.03
CA TYR A 404 -14.65 14.43 31.01
C TYR A 404 -13.26 14.40 31.64
N LEU A 405 -13.13 13.76 32.80
CA LEU A 405 -11.87 13.58 33.48
C LEU A 405 -11.60 12.09 33.67
N ARG A 406 -10.41 11.66 33.26
CA ARG A 406 -10.00 10.27 33.43
C ARG A 406 -8.55 10.16 33.82
N THR A 407 -8.26 9.29 34.78
CA THR A 407 -6.89 8.95 35.14
C THR A 407 -6.38 7.72 34.39
N ILE A 408 -5.08 7.69 34.12
CA ILE A 408 -4.41 6.54 33.50
C ILE A 408 -3.94 5.58 34.60
N PRO A 409 -4.01 4.25 34.40
CA PRO A 409 -3.57 3.29 35.40
C PRO A 409 -2.11 3.52 35.81
N GLY A 410 -1.87 3.54 37.12
CA GLY A 410 -0.56 3.78 37.72
C GLY A 410 -0.29 5.23 38.12
N GLY A 411 -1.20 6.16 37.83
CA GLY A 411 -1.11 7.54 38.32
C GLY A 411 -1.54 7.68 39.79
N ILE A 412 -0.95 8.65 40.49
CA ILE A 412 -1.35 9.01 41.85
C ILE A 412 -2.65 9.82 41.71
N VAL A 413 -3.77 9.17 42.02
CA VAL A 413 -5.08 9.83 42.03
C VAL A 413 -5.29 10.37 43.44
N GLU A 414 -4.94 11.64 43.67
CA GLU A 414 -5.52 12.37 44.79
C GLU A 414 -7.05 12.34 44.64
N GLN A 415 -7.78 12.12 45.73
CA GLN A 415 -9.23 11.99 45.71
C GLN A 415 -9.84 13.16 44.93
N PHE A 416 -10.64 12.88 43.89
CA PHE A 416 -11.41 13.92 43.20
C PHE A 416 -12.22 14.67 44.25
N GLN A 417 -11.85 15.92 44.53
CA GLN A 417 -12.65 16.82 45.38
C GLN A 417 -13.88 17.26 44.59
N LEU A 418 -14.79 16.31 44.44
CA LEU A 418 -15.90 16.39 43.51
C LEU A 418 -16.88 17.49 43.90
N GLU A 419 -17.06 17.71 45.20
CA GLU A 419 -17.88 18.79 45.73
C GLU A 419 -17.39 20.15 45.24
N ASN A 420 -16.08 20.40 45.29
CA ASN A 420 -15.47 21.64 44.82
C ASN A 420 -15.66 21.84 43.31
N ILE A 421 -15.56 20.76 42.52
CA ILE A 421 -15.77 20.80 41.06
C ILE A 421 -17.23 21.13 40.74
N LEU A 422 -18.17 20.50 41.46
CA LEU A 422 -19.60 20.68 41.23
C LEU A 422 -20.09 22.04 41.71
N GLU A 423 -19.57 22.55 42.83
CA GLU A 423 -19.88 23.88 43.34
C GLU A 423 -19.45 24.97 42.35
N HIS A 424 -18.25 24.83 41.77
CA HIS A 424 -17.71 25.79 40.79
C HIS A 424 -18.42 25.77 39.42
N LEU A 425 -19.10 24.67 39.07
CA LEU A 425 -19.76 24.46 37.77
C LEU A 425 -21.28 24.27 37.86
N LYS A 426 -21.85 24.54 39.04
CA LYS A 426 -23.23 24.26 39.45
C LYS A 426 -24.27 24.75 38.45
N GLY A 427 -24.11 25.96 37.94
CA GLY A 427 -25.05 26.66 37.06
C GLY A 427 -25.07 26.16 35.61
N SER A 428 -24.07 25.41 35.14
CA SER A 428 -23.94 25.10 33.70
C SER A 428 -23.71 23.63 33.34
N LEU A 429 -23.18 22.83 34.27
CA LEU A 429 -22.76 21.46 33.99
C LEU A 429 -23.95 20.54 33.72
N LYS A 430 -23.97 19.95 32.52
CA LYS A 430 -24.99 18.99 32.10
C LYS A 430 -24.48 17.56 32.16
N ARG A 431 -23.26 17.33 31.65
CA ARG A 431 -22.67 15.99 31.53
C ARG A 431 -21.33 15.89 32.27
N LEU A 432 -21.15 14.87 33.09
CA LEU A 432 -19.93 14.66 33.86
C LEU A 432 -19.42 13.23 33.70
N TYR A 433 -18.14 13.06 33.36
CA TYR A 433 -17.48 11.76 33.33
C TYR A 433 -16.28 11.81 34.26
N LEU A 434 -16.20 10.85 35.17
CA LEU A 434 -15.07 10.63 36.07
C LEU A 434 -14.72 9.14 36.03
N GLY A 435 -13.47 8.80 35.75
CA GLY A 435 -13.05 7.41 35.74
C GLY A 435 -11.62 7.19 36.21
N LYS A 436 -11.43 6.18 37.05
CA LYS A 436 -10.14 5.69 37.58
C LYS A 436 -9.69 4.36 36.94
N ASP A 437 -10.57 3.75 36.14
CA ASP A 437 -10.50 2.33 35.82
C ASP A 437 -9.39 1.91 34.84
N LYS A 438 -8.92 0.66 35.00
CA LYS A 438 -7.93 -0.05 34.17
C LYS A 438 -8.30 0.08 32.69
N ILE A 439 -7.30 0.27 31.83
CA ILE A 439 -7.49 0.36 30.38
C ILE A 439 -8.11 -0.95 29.88
N ARG A 440 -9.43 -0.98 29.68
CA ARG A 440 -10.09 -2.01 28.89
C ARG A 440 -9.68 -1.76 27.43
N LYS A 441 -8.82 -2.64 26.89
CA LYS A 441 -8.34 -2.59 25.50
C LYS A 441 -9.54 -2.42 24.55
N GLY A 442 -9.52 -1.39 23.70
CA GLY A 442 -10.52 -1.16 22.66
C GLY A 442 -11.55 -0.06 22.92
N ARG A 443 -11.56 0.62 24.08
CA ARG A 443 -12.40 1.82 24.28
C ARG A 443 -11.75 3.06 23.66
N LEU A 444 -12.58 3.91 23.06
CA LEU A 444 -12.17 5.24 22.61
C LEU A 444 -12.16 6.19 23.83
N TYR A 445 -11.33 7.24 23.79
CA TYR A 445 -11.20 8.23 24.87
C TYR A 445 -11.83 9.55 24.42
N GLY A 446 -12.37 10.33 25.37
CA GLY A 446 -12.87 11.68 25.12
C GLY A 446 -14.38 11.83 25.27
N LEU A 447 -14.92 12.98 24.83
CA LEU A 447 -16.32 13.35 25.03
C LEU A 447 -17.30 12.41 24.31
N GLN A 448 -16.84 11.67 23.30
CA GLN A 448 -17.63 10.67 22.57
C GLN A 448 -18.12 9.51 23.46
N GLU A 449 -17.51 9.31 24.63
CA GLU A 449 -17.96 8.29 25.58
C GLU A 449 -19.32 8.63 26.21
N PHE A 450 -19.73 9.91 26.26
CA PHE A 450 -21.07 10.27 26.72
C PHE A 450 -22.17 9.74 25.81
N ASP A 451 -21.89 9.59 24.52
CA ASP A 451 -22.87 9.14 23.52
C ASP A 451 -22.89 7.61 23.39
N ARG A 452 -22.06 6.90 24.17
CA ARG A 452 -21.89 5.45 24.09
C ARG A 452 -22.36 4.79 25.37
N ILE A 453 -23.57 4.23 25.32
CA ILE A 453 -24.11 3.42 26.40
C ILE A 453 -23.57 2.00 26.25
N TYR A 454 -22.58 1.64 27.05
CA TYR A 454 -22.06 0.28 27.09
C TYR A 454 -22.93 -0.58 28.02
N LYS A 455 -23.35 -1.76 27.55
CA LYS A 455 -23.98 -2.76 28.42
C LYS A 455 -22.92 -3.33 29.36
N VAL A 456 -22.93 -2.88 30.62
CA VAL A 456 -22.10 -3.46 31.68
C VAL A 456 -22.76 -4.77 32.09
N LYS A 457 -22.03 -5.89 32.00
CA LYS A 457 -22.46 -7.13 32.62
C LYS A 457 -22.05 -7.02 34.09
N HIS A 458 -23.01 -6.70 34.95
CA HIS A 458 -22.81 -6.85 36.38
C HIS A 458 -22.59 -8.34 36.67
N LEU A 459 -21.43 -8.70 37.21
CA LEU A 459 -21.28 -9.95 37.96
C LEU A 459 -22.04 -9.78 39.28
N GLU A 460 -22.54 -10.87 39.87
CA GLU A 460 -23.34 -10.80 41.11
C GLU A 460 -22.58 -10.13 42.28
N ASP A 461 -21.25 -10.04 42.20
CA ASP A 461 -20.37 -9.32 43.14
C ASP A 461 -20.26 -7.79 42.90
N ASP A 462 -20.74 -7.25 41.78
CA ASP A 462 -20.62 -5.81 41.43
C ASP A 462 -21.72 -4.92 42.05
N SER A 463 -22.55 -5.45 42.97
CA SER A 463 -23.68 -4.70 43.55
C SER A 463 -23.24 -3.56 44.48
N GLU A 464 -22.12 -3.73 45.19
CA GLU A 464 -21.60 -2.71 46.11
C GLU A 464 -21.04 -1.49 45.38
N GLU A 465 -20.27 -1.67 44.29
CA GLU A 465 -19.74 -0.57 43.48
C GLU A 465 -20.85 0.25 42.81
N LEU A 466 -21.91 -0.44 42.34
CA LEU A 466 -23.08 0.22 41.79
C LEU A 466 -23.81 1.05 42.87
N GLN A 467 -23.93 0.50 44.08
CA GLN A 467 -24.59 1.18 45.19
C GLN A 467 -23.77 2.37 45.71
N ASP A 468 -22.44 2.26 45.78
CA ASP A 468 -21.55 3.38 46.10
C ASP A 468 -21.66 4.49 45.06
N GLY A 469 -21.61 4.13 43.77
CA GLY A 469 -21.83 5.07 42.66
C GLY A 469 -23.17 5.79 42.72
N LEU A 470 -24.25 5.05 43.04
CA LEU A 470 -25.60 5.62 43.22
C LEU A 470 -25.67 6.55 44.43
N ASN A 471 -25.09 6.18 45.58
CA ASN A 471 -25.05 7.01 46.78
C ASN A 471 -24.30 8.31 46.52
N LYS A 472 -23.17 8.23 45.82
CA LYS A 472 -22.37 9.38 45.40
C LYS A 472 -23.15 10.29 44.46
N ILE A 473 -23.92 9.74 43.52
CA ILE A 473 -24.76 10.57 42.62
C ILE A 473 -25.94 11.19 43.36
N ARG A 474 -26.55 10.45 44.30
CA ARG A 474 -27.63 10.98 45.14
C ARG A 474 -27.16 12.18 45.95
N SER A 475 -25.96 12.14 46.54
CA SER A 475 -25.41 13.31 47.25
C SER A 475 -25.13 14.50 46.31
N MET A 476 -24.74 14.25 45.05
CA MET A 476 -24.57 15.33 44.05
C MET A 476 -25.90 15.98 43.64
N VAL A 477 -26.98 15.19 43.56
CA VAL A 477 -28.28 15.63 43.01
C VAL A 477 -29.20 16.21 44.09
N ASN A 478 -29.25 15.60 45.28
CA ASN A 478 -30.22 15.96 46.32
C ASN A 478 -29.92 17.31 46.99
N ASP A 479 -28.66 17.73 47.06
CA ASP A 479 -28.27 19.00 47.70
C ASP A 479 -28.49 20.24 46.81
N SER A 480 -29.21 20.11 45.69
CA SER A 480 -29.35 21.18 44.68
C SER A 480 -28.00 21.72 44.16
N LYS A 481 -26.91 20.96 44.30
CA LYS A 481 -25.54 21.37 43.95
C LYS A 481 -25.28 21.41 42.44
N SER A 482 -26.10 20.77 41.61
CA SER A 482 -25.99 20.84 40.15
C SER A 482 -27.36 20.66 39.47
N PRO A 483 -28.20 21.71 39.42
CA PRO A 483 -29.57 21.64 38.91
C PRO A 483 -29.67 21.26 37.42
N ASN A 484 -28.58 21.47 36.65
CA ASN A 484 -28.56 21.21 35.21
C ASN A 484 -27.96 19.84 34.83
N LEU A 485 -27.43 19.09 35.79
CA LEU A 485 -26.78 17.80 35.54
C LEU A 485 -27.83 16.78 35.10
N ASN A 486 -27.61 16.15 33.95
CA ASN A 486 -28.53 15.17 33.34
C ASN A 486 -27.89 13.81 33.10
N GLN A 487 -26.56 13.75 32.95
CA GLN A 487 -25.81 12.52 32.70
C GLN A 487 -24.52 12.51 33.50
N VAL A 488 -24.29 11.43 34.24
CA VAL A 488 -23.04 11.20 34.97
C VAL A 488 -22.49 9.84 34.57
N VAL A 489 -21.20 9.77 34.28
CA VAL A 489 -20.50 8.50 34.05
C VAL A 489 -19.41 8.37 35.11
N LEU A 490 -19.57 7.42 36.04
CA LEU A 490 -18.59 7.13 37.10
C LEU A 490 -17.98 5.76 36.84
N ASP A 491 -16.65 5.72 36.68
CA ASP A 491 -15.88 4.48 36.50
C ASP A 491 -16.43 3.58 35.38
N GLY A 492 -16.98 4.21 34.33
CA GLY A 492 -17.54 3.53 33.17
C GLY A 492 -19.01 3.11 33.31
N ASN A 493 -19.63 3.32 34.48
CA ASN A 493 -21.07 3.17 34.70
C ASN A 493 -21.79 4.48 34.37
N CYS A 494 -22.82 4.41 33.51
CA CYS A 494 -23.57 5.59 33.06
C CYS A 494 -24.89 5.71 33.81
N TYR A 495 -25.14 6.90 34.35
CA TYR A 495 -26.30 7.25 35.14
C TYR A 495 -27.02 8.43 34.50
N PHE A 496 -28.34 8.30 34.34
CA PHE A 496 -29.21 9.37 33.83
C PHE A 496 -30.04 9.93 34.98
N ILE A 497 -29.98 11.24 35.17
CA ILE A 497 -30.72 11.93 36.24
C ILE A 497 -32.06 12.38 35.68
N LYS A 498 -33.13 11.69 36.08
CA LYS A 498 -34.51 12.07 35.76
C LYS A 498 -35.10 12.82 36.95
N ARG A 499 -35.32 14.13 36.81
CA ARG A 499 -36.05 14.92 37.81
C ARG A 499 -37.56 14.79 37.56
N PRO A 500 -38.38 14.63 38.59
CA PRO A 500 -39.83 14.64 38.41
C PRO A 500 -40.26 16.03 37.94
N THR A 501 -40.73 16.14 36.70
CA THR A 501 -41.43 17.33 36.22
C THR A 501 -42.78 17.40 36.91
N LYS A 502 -43.06 18.50 37.63
CA LYS A 502 -44.45 18.83 37.98
C LYS A 502 -45.20 19.01 36.66
N GLU A 503 -46.36 18.34 36.53
CA GLU A 503 -47.31 18.37 35.41
C GLU A 503 -46.97 17.49 34.18
N HIS A 504 -47.60 16.31 34.11
CA HIS A 504 -48.81 16.06 33.30
C HIS A 504 -49.11 14.55 33.26
N ARG A 505 -50.28 14.16 33.78
CA ARG A 505 -50.97 12.93 33.37
C ARG A 505 -51.41 13.13 31.92
N VAL A 506 -50.90 12.33 30.99
CA VAL A 506 -51.48 12.20 29.63
C VAL A 506 -51.60 10.72 29.29
N ASP A 507 -52.80 10.36 28.86
CA ASP A 507 -53.28 9.01 28.56
C ASP A 507 -52.51 8.27 27.45
N PRO A 508 -52.42 6.93 27.51
CA PRO A 508 -51.62 6.08 26.63
C PRO A 508 -52.31 5.78 25.28
N ILE A 509 -52.96 6.76 24.66
CA ILE A 509 -53.69 6.57 23.39
C ILE A 509 -53.15 7.46 22.24
N LYS A 510 -52.36 8.49 22.52
CA LYS A 510 -51.82 9.38 21.45
C LYS A 510 -50.48 8.97 20.84
N ALA A 511 -49.80 7.94 21.38
CA ALA A 511 -48.51 7.48 20.86
C ALA A 511 -48.61 6.61 19.59
N GLU A 512 -49.76 5.99 19.33
CA GLU A 512 -49.95 5.11 18.16
C GLU A 512 -50.32 5.89 16.88
N MET A 513 -50.83 7.11 16.98
CA MET A 513 -51.21 7.91 15.81
C MET A 513 -50.04 8.60 15.09
N TRP A 514 -48.90 8.83 15.76
CA TRP A 514 -47.72 9.45 15.12
C TRP A 514 -46.90 8.49 14.27
N PHE A 515 -47.01 7.18 14.52
CA PHE A 515 -46.26 6.16 13.78
C PHE A 515 -46.85 5.86 12.39
N MET A 516 -48.14 6.14 12.17
CA MET A 516 -48.83 5.93 10.89
C MET A 516 -48.55 7.04 9.85
N ILE A 517 -48.25 8.27 10.27
CA ILE A 517 -48.07 9.41 9.35
C ILE A 517 -46.69 9.39 8.67
N VAL A 518 -45.67 8.79 9.30
CA VAL A 518 -44.31 8.71 8.73
C VAL A 518 -44.18 7.57 7.71
N LEU A 519 -45.07 6.57 7.74
CA LEU A 519 -45.01 5.42 6.83
C LEU A 519 -45.58 5.70 5.43
N VAL A 520 -46.45 6.71 5.30
CA VAL A 520 -47.13 7.06 4.03
C VAL A 520 -46.26 7.95 3.13
N GLY A 521 -45.30 8.71 3.68
CA GLY A 521 -44.41 9.58 2.90
C GLY A 521 -43.23 8.87 2.20
N ILE A 522 -43.03 7.58 2.43
CA ILE A 522 -41.90 6.81 1.85
C ILE A 522 -42.31 6.05 0.58
N ILE A 523 -43.61 5.93 0.30
CA ILE A 523 -44.11 5.10 -0.82
C ILE A 523 -44.25 5.88 -2.14
N GLU A 524 -44.26 7.22 -2.13
CA GLU A 524 -44.41 8.03 -3.37
C GLU A 524 -43.10 8.32 -4.12
N VAL A 525 -41.92 8.06 -3.55
CA VAL A 525 -40.62 8.32 -4.22
C VAL A 525 -40.15 7.12 -5.06
N VAL A 526 -40.76 5.95 -4.89
CA VAL A 526 -40.35 4.70 -5.56
C VAL A 526 -41.08 4.48 -6.90
N LEU A 527 -42.06 5.33 -7.26
CA LEU A 527 -42.90 5.16 -8.46
C LEU A 527 -42.62 6.12 -9.62
N PHE A 528 -41.48 6.84 -9.62
CA PHE A 528 -41.14 7.80 -10.69
C PHE A 528 -39.81 7.55 -11.44
N MET A 529 -39.14 6.41 -11.22
CA MET A 529 -37.89 6.04 -11.93
C MET A 529 -37.99 4.77 -12.76
N GLY A 530 -39.19 4.50 -13.32
CA GLY A 530 -39.48 3.33 -14.17
C GLY A 530 -39.77 3.63 -15.64
N LEU A 531 -39.89 4.88 -16.07
CA LEU A 531 -40.35 5.23 -17.44
C LEU A 531 -39.61 6.44 -18.03
N MET A 532 -38.30 6.32 -18.22
CA MET A 532 -37.51 7.14 -19.16
C MET A 532 -36.42 6.28 -19.80
N GLN A 533 -36.83 5.12 -20.34
CA GLN A 533 -35.96 4.13 -20.99
C GLN A 533 -36.53 3.63 -22.32
N CYS A 534 -37.40 4.41 -22.99
CA CYS A 534 -38.02 4.05 -24.27
C CYS A 534 -38.13 5.21 -25.29
N TRP A 535 -37.21 6.19 -25.22
CA TRP A 535 -37.15 7.30 -26.19
C TRP A 535 -35.68 7.69 -26.33
N GLU A 536 -34.82 6.99 -27.05
CA GLU A 536 -34.72 6.99 -28.52
C GLU A 536 -33.36 6.28 -28.80
N GLU A 537 -33.16 5.13 -29.45
CA GLU A 537 -33.87 4.35 -30.47
C GLU A 537 -34.31 5.16 -31.71
N ILE A 538 -34.35 6.49 -31.66
CA ILE A 538 -34.60 7.36 -32.84
C ILE A 538 -33.30 7.86 -33.49
N GLU A 539 -32.14 7.88 -32.82
CA GLU A 539 -30.90 8.36 -33.48
C GLU A 539 -29.98 7.25 -34.01
N LYS A 540 -30.47 6.00 -34.02
CA LYS A 540 -29.88 4.89 -34.80
C LYS A 540 -30.17 4.97 -36.30
N ILE A 541 -31.01 5.89 -36.77
CA ILE A 541 -31.40 6.00 -38.18
C ILE A 541 -31.02 7.38 -38.75
N ASN A 542 -29.81 7.85 -38.42
CA ASN A 542 -29.07 8.70 -39.35
C ASN A 542 -27.80 8.00 -39.85
N VAL A 543 -28.02 6.72 -40.16
CA VAL A 543 -27.25 5.95 -41.13
C VAL A 543 -26.78 6.85 -42.27
N SER A 544 -25.51 6.67 -42.62
CA SER A 544 -25.01 6.96 -43.95
C SER A 544 -24.94 8.43 -44.32
N LEU A 545 -23.91 9.09 -43.79
CA LEU A 545 -23.01 9.81 -44.68
C LEU A 545 -21.57 9.36 -44.41
N LYS A 546 -21.15 8.41 -45.24
CA LYS A 546 -19.93 8.49 -46.06
C LYS A 546 -18.76 9.19 -45.37
N ALA A 547 -17.58 8.62 -45.19
CA ALA A 547 -16.88 7.52 -45.83
C ALA A 547 -15.41 7.82 -45.50
N LYS A 548 -14.57 6.80 -45.61
CA LYS A 548 -13.14 6.95 -45.99
C LYS A 548 -12.24 7.63 -44.95
N LYS A 549 -11.25 6.95 -44.38
CA LYS A 549 -10.08 6.24 -44.96
C LYS A 549 -8.84 6.98 -44.42
N THR A 550 -7.87 6.16 -43.99
CA THR A 550 -6.41 6.36 -44.17
C THR A 550 -5.69 7.46 -43.35
N ASP A 551 -4.47 7.28 -42.85
CA ASP A 551 -3.38 6.32 -43.15
C ASP A 551 -2.64 5.94 -41.85
N GLU A 552 -2.13 4.72 -41.62
CA GLU A 552 -1.22 3.93 -42.47
C GLU A 552 0.11 4.62 -42.78
N LEU A 553 0.85 5.13 -41.79
CA LEU A 553 2.25 5.55 -42.04
C LEU A 553 3.27 5.31 -40.92
N ALA A 554 2.95 4.53 -39.88
CA ALA A 554 3.92 4.19 -38.81
C ALA A 554 4.20 2.69 -38.63
N VAL A 555 3.41 1.82 -39.29
CA VAL A 555 3.56 0.36 -39.21
C VAL A 555 4.62 -0.17 -40.20
N ILE A 556 4.93 0.59 -41.24
CA ILE A 556 5.88 0.20 -42.29
C ILE A 556 7.35 0.17 -41.80
N GLU A 557 7.74 0.99 -40.82
CA GLU A 557 9.14 1.05 -40.36
C GLU A 557 9.49 -0.03 -39.32
N GLN A 558 8.50 -0.57 -38.60
CA GLN A 558 8.73 -1.67 -37.65
C GLN A 558 8.81 -3.04 -38.33
N ILE A 559 8.12 -3.21 -39.46
CA ILE A 559 8.21 -4.42 -40.30
C ILE A 559 9.62 -4.53 -40.93
N ARG A 560 10.23 -3.40 -41.30
CA ARG A 560 11.59 -3.37 -41.87
C ARG A 560 12.68 -3.91 -40.93
N LYS A 561 12.53 -3.71 -39.62
CA LYS A 561 13.48 -4.21 -38.60
C LYS A 561 13.25 -5.66 -38.18
N ILE A 562 12.07 -6.21 -38.48
CA ILE A 562 11.75 -7.61 -38.18
C ILE A 562 12.26 -8.51 -39.32
N ASN A 563 12.29 -8.01 -40.56
CA ASN A 563 12.82 -8.76 -41.71
C ASN A 563 14.34 -8.98 -41.69
N GLU A 564 15.13 -8.08 -41.08
CA GLU A 564 16.61 -8.25 -41.00
C GLU A 564 17.04 -9.37 -40.04
N ASN A 565 16.15 -9.89 -39.19
CA ASN A 565 16.46 -10.93 -38.21
C ASN A 565 15.89 -12.32 -38.55
N LEU A 566 15.26 -12.48 -39.73
CA LEU A 566 14.68 -13.75 -40.17
C LEU A 566 15.58 -14.55 -41.14
N GLU A 567 16.76 -14.03 -41.51
CA GLU A 567 17.73 -14.71 -42.39
C GLU A 567 18.55 -15.84 -41.73
N ALA A 568 18.06 -16.41 -40.63
CA ALA A 568 18.75 -17.50 -39.96
C ALA A 568 17.78 -18.62 -39.57
N LYS A 569 17.14 -19.21 -40.57
CA LYS A 569 16.75 -20.64 -40.67
C LYS A 569 15.67 -20.81 -41.73
N THR A 570 16.02 -21.40 -42.86
CA THR A 570 15.37 -22.63 -43.35
C THR A 570 16.12 -23.20 -44.56
N THR A 571 16.56 -24.43 -44.41
CA THR A 571 17.38 -25.23 -45.33
C THR A 571 16.65 -25.70 -46.59
N ASP A 572 15.38 -25.36 -46.78
CA ASP A 572 14.59 -25.74 -47.96
C ASP A 572 14.65 -24.69 -49.08
N GLU A 573 14.98 -23.43 -48.76
CA GLU A 573 15.26 -22.40 -49.77
C GLU A 573 16.55 -22.70 -50.55
N LEU A 574 17.51 -23.42 -49.94
CA LEU A 574 18.75 -23.84 -50.62
C LEU A 574 18.48 -24.85 -51.74
N ALA A 575 17.45 -25.71 -51.62
CA ALA A 575 17.09 -26.65 -52.67
C ALA A 575 16.44 -25.94 -53.89
N VAL A 576 15.65 -24.90 -53.62
CA VAL A 576 15.03 -24.05 -54.65
C VAL A 576 16.07 -23.12 -55.28
N ILE A 577 17.01 -22.58 -54.50
CA ILE A 577 18.14 -21.78 -55.00
C ILE A 577 19.07 -22.63 -55.87
N GLU A 578 19.30 -23.90 -55.52
CA GLU A 578 20.12 -24.82 -56.33
C GLU A 578 19.42 -25.23 -57.63
N GLN A 579 18.09 -25.36 -57.63
CA GLN A 579 17.30 -25.53 -58.86
C GLN A 579 17.32 -24.27 -59.73
N ILE A 580 17.19 -23.08 -59.12
CA ILE A 580 17.30 -21.80 -59.83
C ILE A 580 18.72 -21.61 -60.38
N ARG A 581 19.77 -22.04 -59.66
CA ARG A 581 21.17 -22.01 -60.10
C ARG A 581 21.40 -22.90 -61.33
N LYS A 582 20.86 -24.12 -61.33
CA LYS A 582 20.89 -25.02 -62.51
C LYS A 582 20.13 -24.46 -63.71
N ILE A 583 19.00 -23.79 -63.47
CA ILE A 583 18.24 -23.12 -64.54
C ILE A 583 19.03 -21.92 -65.09
N ASN A 584 19.72 -21.16 -64.24
CA ASN A 584 20.55 -20.03 -64.66
C ASN A 584 21.81 -20.46 -65.43
N GLU A 585 22.42 -21.59 -65.05
CA GLU A 585 23.53 -22.21 -65.79
C GLU A 585 23.05 -22.75 -67.15
N SER A 586 21.83 -23.30 -67.24
CA SER A 586 21.24 -23.71 -68.52
C SER A 586 20.86 -22.54 -69.44
N LEU A 587 20.53 -21.38 -68.87
CA LEU A 587 20.25 -20.12 -69.59
C LEU A 587 21.49 -19.46 -70.19
N GLN A 588 22.70 -19.79 -69.71
CA GLN A 588 23.96 -19.29 -70.28
C GLN A 588 24.50 -20.17 -71.41
N ALA A 589 23.89 -21.34 -71.65
CA ALA A 589 24.51 -22.37 -72.49
C ALA A 589 23.93 -22.55 -73.89
N ASN A 590 22.74 -22.06 -74.27
CA ASN A 590 22.30 -22.03 -75.67
C ASN A 590 20.98 -21.25 -75.87
N ASP A 591 20.96 -20.41 -76.92
CA ASP A 591 19.90 -19.46 -77.29
C ASP A 591 18.62 -20.08 -77.90
N THR A 592 18.30 -21.35 -77.63
CA THR A 592 17.18 -22.03 -78.33
C THR A 592 16.41 -23.02 -77.46
N ASP A 593 15.67 -22.53 -76.46
CA ASP A 593 14.30 -23.03 -76.18
C ASP A 593 13.62 -22.26 -75.04
N ILE A 594 13.13 -21.06 -75.36
CA ILE A 594 12.33 -20.23 -74.43
C ILE A 594 11.03 -20.95 -74.02
N LEU A 595 10.50 -21.85 -74.86
CA LEU A 595 9.26 -22.58 -74.61
C LEU A 595 9.38 -23.61 -73.48
N THR A 596 10.50 -24.32 -73.38
CA THR A 596 10.73 -25.32 -72.31
C THR A 596 10.94 -24.65 -70.95
N VAL A 597 11.59 -23.48 -70.94
CA VAL A 597 11.74 -22.65 -69.73
C VAL A 597 10.38 -22.13 -69.25
N ILE A 598 9.48 -21.72 -70.16
CA ILE A 598 8.12 -21.29 -69.79
C ILE A 598 7.29 -22.45 -69.20
N GLU A 599 7.43 -23.67 -69.72
CA GLU A 599 6.76 -24.85 -69.16
C GLU A 599 7.29 -25.24 -67.77
N GLN A 600 8.61 -25.17 -67.56
CA GLN A 600 9.19 -25.40 -66.24
C GLN A 600 8.75 -24.35 -65.22
N ILE A 601 8.67 -23.07 -65.61
CA ILE A 601 8.14 -21.99 -64.75
C ILE A 601 6.66 -22.23 -64.39
N LYS A 602 5.84 -22.72 -65.34
CA LYS A 602 4.44 -23.08 -65.06
C LYS A 602 4.34 -24.25 -64.08
N ARG A 603 5.19 -25.26 -64.21
CA ARG A 603 5.23 -26.43 -63.31
C ARG A 603 5.63 -26.03 -61.89
N ILE A 604 6.67 -25.21 -61.75
CA ILE A 604 7.12 -24.66 -60.46
C ILE A 604 6.04 -23.79 -59.82
N LYS A 605 5.32 -22.96 -60.60
CA LYS A 605 4.19 -22.19 -60.08
C LYS A 605 3.06 -23.06 -59.55
N TYR A 606 2.80 -24.20 -60.19
CA TYR A 606 1.78 -25.15 -59.76
C TYR A 606 2.19 -25.86 -58.47
N GLU A 607 3.45 -26.31 -58.37
CA GLU A 607 4.00 -26.94 -57.17
C GLU A 607 4.05 -25.97 -55.98
N ILE A 608 4.43 -24.70 -56.21
CA ILE A 608 4.36 -23.64 -55.18
C ILE A 608 2.92 -23.40 -54.70
N ARG A 609 1.93 -23.47 -55.60
CA ARG A 609 0.52 -23.34 -55.23
C ARG A 609 0.05 -24.54 -54.40
N ALA A 610 0.42 -25.75 -54.79
CA ALA A 610 0.08 -26.98 -54.04
C ALA A 610 0.71 -27.01 -52.64
N ILE A 611 1.97 -26.59 -52.50
CA ILE A 611 2.64 -26.49 -51.18
C ILE A 611 1.99 -25.43 -50.30
N ARG A 612 1.58 -24.29 -50.88
CA ARG A 612 0.84 -23.25 -50.13
C ARG A 612 -0.52 -23.73 -49.65
N GLU A 613 -1.25 -24.48 -50.47
CA GLU A 613 -2.53 -25.06 -50.10
C GLU A 613 -2.38 -26.15 -49.02
N PHE A 614 -1.34 -26.99 -49.10
CA PHE A 614 -1.02 -28.00 -48.08
C PHE A 614 -0.62 -27.38 -46.73
N HIS A 615 0.19 -26.31 -46.72
CA HIS A 615 0.54 -25.60 -45.48
C HIS A 615 -0.62 -24.81 -44.87
N LEU A 616 -1.56 -24.31 -45.68
CA LEU A 616 -2.80 -23.70 -45.20
C LEU A 616 -3.72 -24.72 -44.51
N GLU A 617 -3.68 -26.00 -44.92
CA GLU A 617 -4.40 -27.09 -44.25
C GLU A 617 -3.72 -27.55 -42.94
N GLU A 618 -2.39 -27.57 -42.87
CA GLU A 618 -1.66 -27.91 -41.63
C GLU A 618 -1.72 -26.82 -40.54
N GLU A 619 -1.68 -25.53 -40.90
CA GLU A 619 -1.81 -24.43 -39.92
C GLU A 619 -3.21 -24.35 -39.30
N ASN A 620 -4.25 -24.67 -40.07
CA ASN A 620 -5.63 -24.72 -39.57
C ASN A 620 -5.89 -25.92 -38.62
N ASN A 621 -5.04 -26.95 -38.65
CA ASN A 621 -5.17 -28.14 -37.80
C ASN A 621 -4.40 -28.06 -36.46
N ARG A 622 -3.68 -26.97 -36.17
CA ARG A 622 -3.03 -26.79 -34.86
C ARG A 622 -4.01 -26.21 -33.84
N THR A 623 -4.70 -27.09 -33.10
CA THR A 623 -5.50 -26.70 -31.94
C THR A 623 -4.64 -25.95 -30.91
N THR A 624 -4.80 -24.63 -30.82
CA THR A 624 -4.12 -23.82 -29.81
C THR A 624 -4.79 -23.96 -28.45
N ILE A 625 -4.07 -23.70 -27.34
CA ILE A 625 -4.66 -23.64 -25.99
C ILE A 625 -5.86 -22.68 -25.90
N MET A 626 -5.92 -21.69 -26.80
CA MET A 626 -7.00 -20.71 -26.88
C MET A 626 -8.28 -21.27 -27.51
N ALA A 627 -8.23 -22.45 -28.12
CA ALA A 627 -9.41 -23.18 -28.58
C ALA A 627 -10.13 -23.93 -27.45
N LEU A 628 -9.49 -24.11 -26.29
CA LEU A 628 -10.12 -24.80 -25.15
C LEU A 628 -11.30 -23.99 -24.57
N PRO A 629 -12.37 -24.64 -24.07
CA PRO A 629 -13.46 -23.99 -23.34
C PRO A 629 -13.00 -23.29 -22.04
N ASP A 630 -13.76 -22.29 -21.58
CA ASP A 630 -13.43 -21.53 -20.36
C ASP A 630 -13.36 -22.44 -19.12
N GLU A 631 -14.18 -23.49 -19.05
CA GLU A 631 -14.21 -24.47 -17.94
C GLU A 631 -12.89 -25.23 -17.83
N VAL A 632 -12.32 -25.64 -18.98
CA VAL A 632 -11.04 -26.36 -19.03
C VAL A 632 -9.91 -25.43 -18.65
N LEU A 633 -9.92 -24.18 -19.16
CA LEU A 633 -8.93 -23.17 -18.78
C LEU A 633 -8.99 -22.84 -17.29
N ILE A 634 -10.18 -22.74 -16.70
CA ILE A 634 -10.35 -22.56 -15.25
C ILE A 634 -9.77 -23.75 -14.47
N SER A 635 -10.00 -24.99 -14.94
CA SER A 635 -9.42 -26.19 -14.32
C SER A 635 -7.89 -26.15 -14.35
N ILE A 636 -7.29 -25.73 -15.46
CA ILE A 636 -5.84 -25.52 -15.59
C ILE A 636 -5.37 -24.43 -14.62
N LEU A 637 -6.02 -23.26 -14.61
CA LEU A 637 -5.67 -22.15 -13.71
C LEU A 637 -5.80 -22.53 -12.24
N ASN A 638 -6.71 -23.43 -11.86
CA ASN A 638 -6.87 -23.94 -10.50
C ASN A 638 -5.69 -24.81 -10.05
N ARG A 639 -4.88 -25.32 -10.98
CA ARG A 639 -3.63 -26.05 -10.67
C ARG A 639 -2.40 -25.14 -10.54
N LEU A 640 -2.57 -23.83 -10.71
CA LEU A 640 -1.47 -22.86 -10.66
C LEU A 640 -1.52 -21.99 -9.39
N ASN A 641 -0.36 -21.66 -8.84
CA ASN A 641 -0.26 -20.70 -7.74
C ASN A 641 -0.43 -19.24 -8.23
N GLN A 642 -0.59 -18.32 -7.28
CA GLN A 642 -0.87 -16.91 -7.59
C GLN A 642 0.18 -16.22 -8.47
N ILE A 643 1.46 -16.58 -8.36
CA ILE A 643 2.53 -15.97 -9.15
C ILE A 643 2.42 -16.38 -10.62
N HIS A 644 2.19 -17.67 -10.89
CA HIS A 644 2.02 -18.14 -12.26
C HIS A 644 0.77 -17.62 -12.93
N ILE A 645 -0.32 -17.43 -12.17
CA ILE A 645 -1.52 -16.81 -12.72
C ILE A 645 -1.26 -15.35 -13.08
N CYS A 646 -0.55 -14.60 -12.23
CA CYS A 646 -0.15 -13.23 -12.55
C CYS A 646 0.67 -13.16 -13.85
N ARG A 647 1.58 -14.12 -14.09
CA ARG A 647 2.33 -14.23 -15.35
C ARG A 647 1.44 -14.58 -16.53
N ILE A 648 0.54 -15.54 -16.39
CA ILE A 648 -0.40 -15.91 -17.47
C ILE A 648 -1.34 -14.75 -17.84
N CYS A 649 -1.76 -13.96 -16.84
CA CYS A 649 -2.58 -12.77 -17.05
C CYS A 649 -1.91 -11.74 -17.97
N THR A 650 -0.59 -11.75 -18.18
CA THR A 650 0.08 -10.82 -19.10
C THR A 650 0.11 -11.31 -20.55
N VAL A 651 -0.29 -12.55 -20.83
CA VAL A 651 -0.12 -13.18 -22.15
C VAL A 651 -1.32 -12.96 -23.08
N ASN A 652 -2.55 -13.00 -22.57
CA ASN A 652 -3.76 -12.91 -23.39
C ASN A 652 -4.96 -12.32 -22.61
N ARG A 653 -5.84 -11.58 -23.28
CA ARG A 653 -7.02 -10.92 -22.66
C ARG A 653 -8.04 -11.90 -22.04
N ARG A 654 -8.28 -13.05 -22.69
CA ARG A 654 -9.16 -14.11 -22.18
C ARG A 654 -8.59 -14.73 -20.91
N LEU A 655 -7.31 -15.10 -20.94
CA LEU A 655 -6.58 -15.61 -19.77
C LEU A 655 -6.46 -14.58 -18.65
N TYR A 656 -6.29 -13.29 -18.98
CA TYR A 656 -6.35 -12.20 -18.01
C TYR A 656 -7.69 -12.17 -17.28
N ARG A 657 -8.82 -12.28 -18.01
CA ARG A 657 -10.16 -12.30 -17.40
C ARG A 657 -10.33 -13.48 -16.44
N LEU A 658 -9.99 -14.69 -16.90
CA LEU A 658 -10.14 -15.92 -16.11
C LEU A 658 -9.17 -15.96 -14.92
N GLY A 659 -7.90 -15.63 -15.13
CA GLY A 659 -6.88 -15.57 -14.09
C GLY A 659 -7.20 -14.52 -13.03
N LYS A 660 -7.70 -13.35 -13.44
CA LYS A 660 -8.20 -12.32 -12.53
C LYS A 660 -9.39 -12.80 -11.71
N ALA A 661 -10.36 -13.49 -12.30
CA ALA A 661 -11.47 -14.09 -11.56
C ALA A 661 -10.96 -15.09 -10.50
N LYS A 662 -10.01 -15.96 -10.88
CA LYS A 662 -9.40 -16.94 -9.98
C LYS A 662 -8.63 -16.29 -8.82
N LEU A 663 -7.84 -15.25 -9.10
CA LEU A 663 -7.07 -14.52 -8.08
C LEU A 663 -7.96 -13.82 -7.04
N TYR A 664 -9.11 -13.28 -7.45
CA TYR A 664 -9.99 -12.58 -6.53
C TYR A 664 -11.00 -13.50 -5.83
N HIS A 665 -11.28 -14.69 -6.36
CA HIS A 665 -12.34 -15.57 -5.88
C HIS A 665 -12.22 -15.94 -4.39
N SER A 666 -11.03 -16.33 -3.93
CA SER A 666 -10.78 -16.73 -2.54
C SER A 666 -9.47 -16.12 -2.05
N ILE A 667 -9.56 -15.24 -1.05
CA ILE A 667 -8.43 -14.45 -0.55
C ILE A 667 -8.13 -14.85 0.89
N TYR A 668 -6.87 -15.12 1.19
CA TYR A 668 -6.37 -15.32 2.54
C TYR A 668 -5.59 -14.09 3.00
N ILE A 669 -5.99 -13.50 4.11
CA ILE A 669 -5.43 -12.26 4.64
C ILE A 669 -4.62 -12.60 5.89
N ASN A 670 -3.31 -12.37 5.79
CA ASN A 670 -2.36 -12.51 6.88
C ASN A 670 -1.98 -11.10 7.39
N ILE A 671 -2.42 -10.78 8.62
CA ILE A 671 -2.23 -9.46 9.28
C ILE A 671 -1.08 -9.54 10.31
N SER A 672 -0.11 -10.45 10.12
CA SER A 672 1.04 -10.58 11.01
C SER A 672 2.29 -9.99 10.36
N ASP A 673 2.79 -8.91 10.94
CA ASP A 673 4.02 -8.25 10.52
C ASP A 673 5.25 -9.14 10.74
N ASP A 674 5.23 -9.93 11.83
CA ASP A 674 6.36 -10.76 12.26
C ASP A 674 6.44 -12.12 11.55
N SER A 675 5.35 -12.56 10.89
CA SER A 675 5.31 -13.85 10.19
C SER A 675 4.52 -13.76 8.87
N PRO A 676 5.06 -13.07 7.86
CA PRO A 676 4.45 -13.05 6.53
C PRO A 676 4.50 -14.45 5.92
N ILE A 677 3.45 -14.85 5.20
CA ILE A 677 3.44 -16.12 4.46
C ILE A 677 4.27 -15.92 3.18
N GLN A 678 5.23 -16.80 2.92
CA GLN A 678 6.13 -16.70 1.79
C GLN A 678 5.36 -16.86 0.48
N ILE A 679 5.48 -15.94 -0.48
CA ILE A 679 4.83 -16.06 -1.79
C ILE A 679 5.92 -16.32 -2.83
N SER A 680 5.95 -17.53 -3.37
CA SER A 680 7.00 -17.95 -4.32
C SER A 680 6.42 -18.78 -5.48
N PRO A 681 6.97 -18.68 -6.70
CA PRO A 681 6.53 -19.48 -7.84
C PRO A 681 6.75 -20.99 -7.65
N ILE A 682 7.65 -21.42 -6.77
CA ILE A 682 7.94 -22.86 -6.59
C ILE A 682 6.98 -23.57 -5.62
N ILE A 683 6.12 -22.83 -4.90
CA ILE A 683 5.23 -23.39 -3.87
C ILE A 683 3.87 -23.73 -4.49
N TYR A 684 3.47 -25.00 -4.39
CA TYR A 684 2.22 -25.54 -4.96
C TYR A 684 1.40 -26.39 -3.97
N THR A 685 1.38 -25.98 -2.71
CA THR A 685 0.58 -26.69 -1.70
C THR A 685 -0.92 -26.42 -1.92
N PRO A 686 -1.82 -27.28 -1.40
CA PRO A 686 -3.28 -27.05 -1.50
C PRO A 686 -3.72 -25.67 -1.00
N PHE A 687 -3.00 -25.09 -0.03
CA PHE A 687 -3.25 -23.75 0.48
C PHE A 687 -3.01 -22.66 -0.59
N TYR A 688 -1.88 -22.73 -1.29
CA TYR A 688 -1.48 -21.76 -2.34
C TYR A 688 -2.26 -21.92 -3.65
N LEU A 689 -2.78 -23.11 -3.91
CA LEU A 689 -3.67 -23.36 -5.05
C LEU A 689 -5.07 -22.79 -4.81
N LYS A 690 -5.53 -22.85 -3.56
CA LYS A 690 -6.88 -22.43 -3.14
C LYS A 690 -7.00 -20.93 -2.91
N TYR A 691 -6.00 -20.32 -2.28
CA TYR A 691 -6.08 -18.93 -1.85
C TYR A 691 -5.07 -18.03 -2.54
N THR A 692 -5.51 -16.82 -2.85
CA THR A 692 -4.60 -15.69 -3.07
C THR A 692 -4.22 -15.11 -1.72
N ILE A 693 -2.94 -15.17 -1.40
CA ILE A 693 -2.38 -14.76 -0.12
C ILE A 693 -2.04 -13.28 -0.17
N VAL A 694 -2.50 -12.53 0.83
CA VAL A 694 -2.24 -11.11 1.03
C VAL A 694 -1.63 -10.92 2.41
N ASN A 695 -0.32 -10.64 2.46
CA ASN A 695 0.38 -10.20 3.67
C ASN A 695 0.22 -8.68 3.80
N LYS A 696 -0.74 -8.21 4.60
CA LYS A 696 -0.98 -6.78 4.85
C LYS A 696 -1.61 -6.54 6.21
N ASP A 697 -1.12 -5.49 6.85
CA ASP A 697 -1.51 -5.03 8.18
C ASP A 697 -2.82 -4.21 8.11
N LYS A 698 -3.14 -3.64 6.94
CA LYS A 698 -4.38 -2.88 6.67
C LYS A 698 -5.11 -3.36 5.41
N PRO A 699 -5.88 -4.46 5.48
CA PRO A 699 -6.50 -5.06 4.30
C PRO A 699 -7.62 -4.22 3.68
N LEU A 700 -8.24 -3.28 4.40
CA LEU A 700 -9.38 -2.52 3.89
C LEU A 700 -9.01 -1.43 2.86
N GLU A 701 -7.83 -0.81 2.96
CA GLU A 701 -7.50 0.35 2.13
C GLU A 701 -7.44 0.04 0.62
N TRP A 702 -7.05 -1.19 0.26
CA TRP A 702 -6.99 -1.62 -1.14
C TRP A 702 -8.33 -2.15 -1.65
N LEU A 703 -9.18 -2.69 -0.75
CA LEU A 703 -10.51 -3.20 -1.11
C LEU A 703 -11.43 -2.07 -1.58
N HIS A 704 -11.49 -0.96 -0.83
CA HIS A 704 -12.34 0.19 -1.18
C HIS A 704 -11.97 0.85 -2.52
N LYS A 705 -10.74 0.65 -3.00
CA LYS A 705 -10.24 1.25 -4.25
C LYS A 705 -10.31 0.29 -5.44
N SER A 706 -10.61 -0.99 -5.20
CA SER A 706 -10.57 -2.02 -6.23
C SER A 706 -11.91 -2.14 -6.93
N SER A 707 -11.93 -1.94 -8.25
CA SER A 707 -13.10 -2.23 -9.08
C SER A 707 -13.46 -3.72 -9.17
N ASN A 708 -12.65 -4.59 -8.57
CA ASN A 708 -12.77 -6.05 -8.68
C ASN A 708 -13.43 -6.71 -7.46
N ILE A 709 -13.96 -5.93 -6.52
CA ILE A 709 -14.52 -6.43 -5.27
C ILE A 709 -15.67 -7.43 -5.46
N ASN A 710 -16.41 -7.29 -6.57
CA ASN A 710 -17.52 -8.19 -6.93
C ASN A 710 -17.06 -9.61 -7.31
N LEU A 711 -15.78 -9.78 -7.67
CA LEU A 711 -15.18 -11.09 -7.97
C LEU A 711 -14.86 -11.88 -6.70
N ILE A 712 -14.82 -11.22 -5.55
CA ILE A 712 -14.46 -11.84 -4.28
C ILE A 712 -15.67 -12.60 -3.74
N LYS A 713 -15.49 -13.91 -3.52
CA LYS A 713 -16.53 -14.78 -2.93
C LYS A 713 -16.19 -15.18 -1.52
N ASN A 714 -14.92 -15.44 -1.23
CA ASN A 714 -14.47 -15.85 0.10
C ASN A 714 -13.28 -15.01 0.56
N MET A 715 -13.33 -14.58 1.82
CA MET A 715 -12.21 -13.97 2.54
C MET A 715 -11.96 -14.71 3.84
N VAL A 716 -10.72 -15.13 4.03
CA VAL A 716 -10.28 -15.85 5.22
C VAL A 716 -9.22 -15.00 5.92
N PHE A 717 -9.50 -14.62 7.16
CA PHE A 717 -8.57 -13.86 8.00
C PHE A 717 -7.81 -14.80 8.91
N ARG A 718 -6.49 -14.65 9.03
CA ARG A 718 -5.68 -15.46 9.97
C ARG A 718 -6.19 -15.36 11.41
N GLU A 719 -6.52 -14.16 11.85
CA GLU A 719 -6.95 -13.87 13.23
C GLU A 719 -8.11 -12.88 13.26
N GLU A 720 -8.75 -12.76 14.43
CA GLU A 720 -9.84 -11.81 14.62
C GLU A 720 -9.31 -10.37 14.53
N HIS A 721 -9.89 -9.58 13.62
CA HIS A 721 -9.48 -8.21 13.38
C HIS A 721 -10.71 -7.31 13.27
N THR A 722 -10.59 -6.06 13.71
CA THR A 722 -11.68 -5.05 13.67
C THR A 722 -12.25 -4.84 12.26
N CYS A 723 -11.44 -5.09 11.22
CA CYS A 723 -11.87 -5.03 9.83
C CYS A 723 -12.92 -6.09 9.44
N LEU A 724 -13.03 -7.18 10.18
CA LEU A 724 -13.89 -8.32 9.80
C LEU A 724 -15.37 -7.94 9.83
N GLU A 725 -15.82 -7.27 10.89
CA GLU A 725 -17.20 -6.80 10.99
C GLU A 725 -17.49 -5.73 9.92
N ASN A 726 -16.53 -4.84 9.65
CA ASN A 726 -16.67 -3.83 8.60
C ASN A 726 -16.84 -4.47 7.22
N ILE A 727 -16.11 -5.54 6.88
CA ILE A 727 -16.24 -6.22 5.58
C ILE A 727 -17.59 -6.92 5.49
N LYS A 728 -18.06 -7.56 6.58
CA LYS A 728 -19.39 -8.19 6.61
C LYS A 728 -20.52 -7.17 6.38
N LEU A 729 -20.39 -5.99 6.99
CA LEU A 729 -21.35 -4.90 6.85
C LEU A 729 -21.32 -4.27 5.46
N LEU A 730 -20.12 -3.99 4.94
CA LEU A 730 -19.95 -3.25 3.68
C LEU A 730 -20.06 -4.15 2.43
N TYR A 731 -19.77 -5.45 2.57
CA TYR A 731 -19.70 -6.40 1.46
C TYR A 731 -20.40 -7.73 1.80
N PRO A 732 -21.74 -7.74 1.95
CA PRO A 732 -22.48 -8.89 2.45
C PRO A 732 -22.44 -10.13 1.55
N TRP A 733 -22.10 -9.98 0.26
CA TRP A 733 -21.92 -11.11 -0.67
C TRP A 733 -20.58 -11.84 -0.49
N ILE A 734 -19.63 -11.25 0.23
CA ILE A 734 -18.34 -11.87 0.53
C ILE A 734 -18.50 -12.73 1.77
N ASN A 735 -18.24 -14.03 1.64
CA ASN A 735 -18.19 -14.92 2.78
C ASN A 735 -16.90 -14.67 3.55
N VAL A 736 -17.02 -14.02 4.71
CA VAL A 736 -15.88 -13.69 5.59
C VAL A 736 -15.81 -14.67 6.76
N SER A 737 -14.70 -15.39 6.85
CA SER A 737 -14.41 -16.32 7.96
C SER A 737 -13.07 -15.99 8.62
N ILE A 738 -12.95 -16.32 9.91
CA ILE A 738 -11.68 -16.32 10.62
C ILE A 738 -11.14 -17.74 10.55
N ASP A 739 -9.85 -17.84 10.29
CA ASP A 739 -9.11 -19.06 10.39
C ASP A 739 -8.65 -19.29 11.82
N TYR A 740 -9.58 -19.78 12.65
CA TYR A 740 -9.30 -20.20 14.02
C TYR A 740 -8.26 -21.33 14.13
N GLU A 741 -7.74 -21.82 12.99
CA GLU A 741 -6.58 -22.71 12.96
C GLU A 741 -5.26 -21.99 13.28
N SER A 742 -5.25 -20.66 13.54
CA SER A 742 -4.01 -19.85 13.52
C SER A 742 -3.63 -19.09 14.81
N GLY A 743 -4.25 -19.33 15.99
CA GLY A 743 -3.84 -18.59 17.20
C GLY A 743 -4.08 -19.28 18.55
N PRO A 744 -3.19 -19.07 19.54
CA PRO A 744 -3.41 -19.44 20.94
C PRO A 744 -4.33 -18.45 21.69
N ALA A 745 -4.86 -17.42 21.00
CA ALA A 745 -5.67 -16.38 21.61
C ALA A 745 -7.02 -16.94 22.06
N GLN A 746 -7.37 -16.68 23.31
CA GLN A 746 -8.68 -17.03 23.86
C GLN A 746 -9.79 -16.34 23.04
N PRO A 747 -10.76 -17.08 22.47
CA PRO A 747 -11.96 -16.45 21.95
C PRO A 747 -12.74 -15.87 23.13
N SER A 748 -12.93 -14.56 23.14
CA SER A 748 -13.71 -13.83 24.14
C SER A 748 -15.18 -13.62 23.73
N PHE A 749 -15.62 -14.10 22.56
CA PHE A 749 -17.02 -14.02 22.13
C PHE A 749 -17.49 -15.31 21.42
N GLY A 750 -18.78 -15.65 21.62
CA GLY A 750 -19.39 -16.94 21.32
C GLY A 750 -19.56 -17.32 19.84
N ILE A 751 -20.04 -18.55 19.60
CA ILE A 751 -20.31 -19.14 18.27
C ILE A 751 -20.90 -18.12 17.28
N LYS A 752 -20.24 -17.97 16.13
CA LYS A 752 -20.91 -17.64 14.87
C LYS A 752 -21.15 -18.95 14.12
N TYR A 753 -22.41 -19.29 13.88
CA TYR A 753 -22.80 -20.41 13.02
C TYR A 753 -22.35 -20.09 11.59
N TYR A 754 -21.38 -20.83 11.06
CA TYR A 754 -21.04 -20.76 9.64
C TYR A 754 -21.91 -21.77 8.88
N ARG A 755 -22.43 -21.35 7.73
CA ARG A 755 -23.33 -22.12 6.85
C ARG A 755 -22.66 -23.33 6.15
N TYR A 756 -21.56 -23.87 6.69
CA TYR A 756 -20.76 -24.96 6.08
C TYR A 756 -20.25 -25.97 7.13
N ARG A 757 -19.84 -27.18 6.66
CA ARG A 757 -19.45 -28.44 7.38
C ARG A 757 -18.40 -28.38 8.52
N ARG A 758 -18.14 -27.21 9.13
CA ARG A 758 -17.16 -26.99 10.19
C ARG A 758 -17.81 -26.27 11.39
N SER A 759 -17.53 -26.73 12.61
CA SER A 759 -18.02 -26.09 13.85
C SER A 759 -16.89 -25.85 14.86
N PHE A 760 -17.02 -24.77 15.63
CA PHE A 760 -16.11 -24.39 16.72
C PHE A 760 -16.93 -24.20 18.00
N LEU A 761 -16.50 -24.76 19.13
CA LEU A 761 -17.27 -24.73 20.39
C LEU A 761 -16.45 -24.12 21.55
N SER A 762 -17.02 -23.12 22.22
CA SER A 762 -16.55 -22.52 23.47
C SER A 762 -17.71 -22.07 24.38
N HIS A 763 -17.41 -21.59 25.59
CA HIS A 763 -18.31 -21.36 26.75
C HIS A 763 -19.75 -20.87 26.43
N GLY A 764 -20.75 -21.53 27.03
CA GLY A 764 -22.11 -20.98 27.27
C GLY A 764 -23.23 -21.26 26.25
N GLN A 765 -23.17 -22.31 25.41
CA GLN A 765 -24.06 -22.42 24.24
C GLN A 765 -24.71 -23.81 24.03
N ALA A 766 -25.94 -23.84 23.50
CA ALA A 766 -26.65 -25.07 23.16
C ALA A 766 -26.16 -25.64 21.82
N ILE A 767 -25.91 -26.96 21.75
CA ILE A 767 -25.45 -27.67 20.55
C ILE A 767 -26.62 -28.47 19.98
N GLN A 768 -26.97 -28.21 18.72
CA GLN A 768 -27.81 -29.09 17.90
C GLN A 768 -26.88 -30.09 17.18
N PRO A 769 -26.79 -31.36 17.60
CA PRO A 769 -25.96 -32.35 16.92
C PRO A 769 -26.45 -32.54 15.49
N SER A 770 -25.57 -32.30 14.52
CA SER A 770 -25.90 -32.32 13.10
C SER A 770 -25.02 -33.33 12.36
N PRO A 771 -25.61 -34.23 11.54
CA PRO A 771 -24.86 -35.27 10.83
C PRO A 771 -23.94 -34.72 9.74
N TRP A 772 -24.09 -33.45 9.36
CA TRP A 772 -23.34 -32.79 8.29
C TRP A 772 -22.00 -32.20 8.76
N ILE A 773 -21.74 -32.19 10.07
CA ILE A 773 -20.51 -31.68 10.66
C ILE A 773 -19.41 -32.73 10.45
N THR A 774 -18.44 -32.42 9.59
CA THR A 774 -17.32 -33.33 9.30
C THR A 774 -16.03 -32.92 10.00
N LYS A 775 -15.91 -31.66 10.44
CA LYS A 775 -14.76 -31.13 11.18
C LYS A 775 -15.22 -30.33 12.41
N LEU A 776 -14.66 -30.63 13.58
CA LEU A 776 -14.96 -29.97 14.84
C LEU A 776 -13.68 -29.58 15.58
N THR A 777 -13.63 -28.34 16.09
CA THR A 777 -12.60 -27.89 17.03
C THR A 777 -13.25 -27.53 18.36
N VAL A 778 -12.72 -28.05 19.47
CA VAL A 778 -13.25 -27.84 20.83
C VAL A 778 -12.19 -27.35 21.79
N HIS A 779 -12.53 -26.36 22.62
CA HIS A 779 -11.74 -26.00 23.80
C HIS A 779 -12.30 -26.75 25.00
N LEU A 780 -11.71 -27.91 25.33
CA LEU A 780 -12.32 -28.85 26.27
C LEU A 780 -12.52 -28.22 27.66
N ASN A 781 -11.54 -27.45 28.14
CA ASN A 781 -11.61 -26.71 29.40
C ASN A 781 -12.78 -25.72 29.48
N LYS A 782 -13.35 -25.27 28.35
CA LYS A 782 -14.48 -24.33 28.32
C LYS A 782 -15.85 -24.99 28.16
N LEU A 783 -15.93 -26.29 27.87
CA LEU A 783 -17.20 -27.01 27.65
C LEU A 783 -17.86 -27.46 28.95
N LYS A 784 -19.20 -27.42 28.97
CA LYS A 784 -20.07 -28.03 29.99
C LYS A 784 -20.43 -29.45 29.59
N ASP A 785 -20.75 -30.33 30.56
CA ASP A 785 -20.97 -31.77 30.32
C ASP A 785 -22.04 -32.08 29.25
N LYS A 786 -23.16 -31.32 29.24
CA LYS A 786 -24.20 -31.43 28.20
C LYS A 786 -23.66 -31.18 26.78
N GLN A 787 -22.69 -30.28 26.65
CA GLN A 787 -22.06 -29.97 25.36
C GLN A 787 -21.09 -31.06 24.92
N ILE A 788 -20.36 -31.65 25.87
CA ILE A 788 -19.46 -32.77 25.62
C ILE A 788 -20.29 -33.96 25.10
N ALA A 789 -21.40 -34.29 25.77
CA ALA A 789 -22.30 -35.38 25.36
C ALA A 789 -22.89 -35.20 23.94
N ALA A 790 -23.04 -33.96 23.46
CA ALA A 790 -23.52 -33.70 22.11
C ALA A 790 -22.51 -34.09 21.01
N ILE A 791 -21.21 -34.15 21.32
CA ILE A 791 -20.16 -34.51 20.36
C ILE A 791 -20.33 -35.96 19.89
N GLY A 792 -20.65 -36.89 20.80
CA GLY A 792 -20.89 -38.31 20.48
C GLY A 792 -22.04 -38.56 19.51
N LYS A 793 -22.92 -37.57 19.33
CA LYS A 793 -24.06 -37.67 18.40
C LYS A 793 -23.69 -37.24 16.96
N MET A 794 -22.49 -36.71 16.71
CA MET A 794 -22.05 -36.21 15.40
C MET A 794 -21.51 -37.33 14.52
N ARG A 795 -22.41 -38.17 13.96
CA ARG A 795 -22.03 -39.36 13.17
C ARG A 795 -21.17 -39.08 11.93
N GLY A 796 -21.21 -37.87 11.37
CA GLY A 796 -20.39 -37.47 10.22
C GLY A 796 -18.98 -36.95 10.57
N LEU A 797 -18.62 -36.94 11.86
CA LEU A 797 -17.38 -36.31 12.32
C LEU A 797 -16.15 -37.12 11.93
N THR A 798 -15.32 -36.56 11.04
CA THR A 798 -14.09 -37.20 10.54
C THR A 798 -12.81 -36.51 11.01
N ASN A 799 -12.88 -35.24 11.44
CA ASN A 799 -11.75 -34.44 11.88
C ASN A 799 -12.09 -33.77 13.21
N LEU A 800 -11.39 -34.13 14.27
CA LEU A 800 -11.60 -33.62 15.61
C LEU A 800 -10.31 -32.97 16.13
N ARG A 801 -10.43 -31.74 16.62
CA ARG A 801 -9.34 -31.00 17.27
C ARG A 801 -9.75 -30.66 18.70
N ILE A 802 -8.96 -31.08 19.67
CA ILE A 802 -9.18 -30.86 21.11
C ILE A 802 -8.06 -29.97 21.61
N LEU A 803 -8.41 -28.75 22.00
CA LEU A 803 -7.49 -27.73 22.47
C LEU A 803 -7.58 -27.60 24.00
N TYR A 804 -6.42 -27.47 24.65
CA TYR A 804 -6.28 -27.27 26.09
C TYR A 804 -7.02 -28.36 26.88
N CYS A 805 -6.57 -29.60 26.69
CA CYS A 805 -7.10 -30.74 27.43
C CYS A 805 -6.51 -30.78 28.84
N ASN A 806 -7.34 -31.10 29.84
CA ASN A 806 -6.93 -31.50 31.20
C ASN A 806 -7.44 -32.92 31.50
N MET A 807 -6.87 -33.61 32.50
CA MET A 807 -7.18 -35.02 32.79
C MET A 807 -8.66 -35.21 33.16
N ASP A 808 -9.18 -34.32 34.01
CA ASP A 808 -10.55 -34.39 34.52
C ASP A 808 -11.60 -34.39 33.41
N LYS A 809 -11.39 -33.57 32.37
CA LYS A 809 -12.33 -33.51 31.24
C LYS A 809 -12.02 -34.51 30.15
N LEU A 810 -10.78 -35.01 30.05
CA LEU A 810 -10.45 -36.09 29.11
C LEU A 810 -11.23 -37.36 29.47
N GLY A 811 -11.28 -37.72 30.75
CA GLY A 811 -12.06 -38.87 31.22
C GLY A 811 -13.56 -38.77 30.90
N LYS A 812 -14.10 -37.54 30.81
CA LYS A 812 -15.50 -37.31 30.42
C LYS A 812 -15.79 -37.62 28.94
N LEU A 813 -14.78 -37.78 28.09
CA LEU A 813 -14.96 -38.15 26.68
C LEU A 813 -15.17 -39.66 26.47
N ASP A 814 -14.70 -40.49 27.40
CA ASP A 814 -14.82 -41.95 27.34
C ASP A 814 -16.29 -42.43 27.22
N PRO A 815 -17.23 -42.03 28.10
CA PRO A 815 -18.61 -42.53 28.05
C PRO A 815 -19.42 -42.07 26.83
N ILE A 816 -18.89 -41.17 26.01
CA ILE A 816 -19.61 -40.52 24.91
C ILE A 816 -19.50 -41.33 23.60
N GLY A 817 -18.62 -42.34 23.56
CA GLY A 817 -18.52 -43.27 22.45
C GLY A 817 -17.84 -42.68 21.21
N LEU A 818 -16.83 -41.84 21.39
CA LEU A 818 -16.06 -41.25 20.27
C LEU A 818 -15.32 -42.32 19.45
N ASN A 819 -14.99 -43.46 20.05
CA ASN A 819 -14.43 -44.63 19.39
C ASN A 819 -15.37 -45.26 18.32
N LYS A 820 -16.67 -44.95 18.36
CA LYS A 820 -17.66 -45.38 17.35
C LYS A 820 -17.80 -44.39 16.19
N LEU A 821 -17.19 -43.21 16.28
CA LEU A 821 -17.26 -42.19 15.23
C LEU A 821 -16.16 -42.41 14.18
N PRO A 822 -16.39 -42.05 12.90
CA PRO A 822 -15.45 -42.27 11.80
C PRO A 822 -14.32 -41.21 11.79
N ILE A 823 -13.71 -40.93 12.94
CA ILE A 823 -12.66 -39.93 13.09
C ILE A 823 -11.38 -40.46 12.42
N LYS A 824 -10.89 -39.74 11.42
CA LYS A 824 -9.65 -40.04 10.69
C LYS A 824 -8.51 -39.08 11.04
N THR A 825 -8.85 -37.88 11.50
CA THR A 825 -7.88 -36.86 11.91
C THR A 825 -8.15 -36.44 13.34
N LEU A 826 -7.15 -36.59 14.20
CA LEU A 826 -7.21 -36.16 15.60
C LEU A 826 -6.04 -35.22 15.90
N LEU A 827 -6.34 -34.03 16.43
CA LEU A 827 -5.36 -33.12 17.01
C LEU A 827 -5.66 -32.92 18.49
N MET A 828 -4.64 -33.04 19.34
CA MET A 828 -4.76 -32.80 20.77
C MET A 828 -3.67 -31.85 21.26
N THR A 829 -4.06 -30.83 22.00
CA THR A 829 -3.14 -29.87 22.62
C THR A 829 -3.30 -29.90 24.14
N TYR A 830 -2.19 -30.07 24.84
CA TYR A 830 -2.10 -30.22 26.28
C TYR A 830 -1.43 -29.00 26.93
N GLN A 831 -1.98 -28.57 28.06
CA GLN A 831 -1.40 -27.52 28.90
C GLN A 831 -0.61 -28.09 30.07
N ASP A 832 -0.97 -29.26 30.57
CA ASP A 832 -0.35 -29.88 31.74
C ASP A 832 0.12 -31.30 31.42
N GLU A 833 0.77 -31.94 32.38
CA GLU A 833 1.17 -33.34 32.29
C GLU A 833 -0.06 -34.28 32.35
N ILE A 834 -0.24 -35.11 31.33
CA ILE A 834 -1.41 -35.99 31.17
C ILE A 834 -0.96 -37.38 30.68
N SER A 835 -1.39 -38.44 31.35
CA SER A 835 -1.26 -39.80 30.82
C SER A 835 -2.06 -39.93 29.52
N LEU A 836 -1.39 -40.30 28.44
CA LEU A 836 -2.04 -40.53 27.14
C LEU A 836 -2.70 -41.90 27.03
N ILE A 837 -2.42 -42.82 27.96
CA ILE A 837 -2.94 -44.18 27.92
C ILE A 837 -4.46 -44.19 27.71
N PRO A 838 -5.29 -43.39 28.41
CA PRO A 838 -6.76 -43.40 28.21
C PRO A 838 -7.24 -43.12 26.78
N LEU A 839 -6.41 -42.54 25.90
CA LEU A 839 -6.81 -42.24 24.52
C LEU A 839 -7.22 -43.47 23.71
N HIS A 840 -6.64 -44.64 24.00
CA HIS A 840 -7.01 -45.88 23.30
C HIS A 840 -8.41 -46.39 23.66
N LEU A 841 -8.96 -45.96 24.80
CA LEU A 841 -10.33 -46.26 25.23
C LEU A 841 -11.30 -45.28 24.57
N ILE A 842 -10.92 -44.00 24.55
CA ILE A 842 -11.75 -42.89 24.05
C ILE A 842 -11.86 -42.91 22.52
N PHE A 843 -10.77 -43.20 21.81
CA PHE A 843 -10.69 -43.11 20.35
C PHE A 843 -10.32 -44.45 19.71
N ASN A 844 -10.83 -44.69 18.51
CA ASN A 844 -10.36 -45.78 17.67
C ASN A 844 -9.07 -45.37 16.94
N LEU A 845 -7.94 -45.50 17.65
CA LEU A 845 -6.62 -45.08 17.16
C LEU A 845 -6.22 -45.78 15.86
N GLY A 846 -6.65 -47.03 15.67
CA GLY A 846 -6.37 -47.80 14.46
C GLY A 846 -7.03 -47.24 13.20
N GLN A 847 -8.06 -46.38 13.30
CA GLN A 847 -8.69 -45.74 12.14
C GLN A 847 -8.07 -44.39 11.76
N LEU A 848 -7.20 -43.85 12.61
CA LEU A 848 -6.59 -42.54 12.37
C LEU A 848 -5.60 -42.59 11.22
N THR A 849 -5.79 -41.71 10.24
CA THR A 849 -4.80 -41.45 9.18
C THR A 849 -3.90 -40.27 9.53
N THR A 850 -4.32 -39.42 10.47
CA THR A 850 -3.59 -38.23 10.91
C THR A 850 -3.71 -38.07 12.42
N PHE A 851 -2.58 -37.96 13.10
CA PHE A 851 -2.50 -37.78 14.53
C PHE A 851 -1.54 -36.63 14.87
N GLU A 852 -2.03 -35.60 15.55
CA GLU A 852 -1.24 -34.46 16.00
C GLU A 852 -1.35 -34.34 17.53
N VAL A 853 -0.23 -34.33 18.23
CA VAL A 853 -0.17 -34.20 19.69
C VAL A 853 0.83 -33.13 20.11
N HIS A 854 0.36 -32.11 20.81
CA HIS A 854 1.16 -30.95 21.17
C HIS A 854 1.16 -30.72 22.69
N PHE A 855 2.33 -30.77 23.30
CA PHE A 855 2.56 -30.44 24.71
C PHE A 855 3.15 -29.04 24.80
N LEU A 856 2.40 -28.09 25.37
CA LEU A 856 2.79 -26.68 25.39
C LEU A 856 3.46 -26.23 26.71
N SER A 857 3.49 -27.08 27.75
CA SER A 857 4.13 -26.76 29.03
C SER A 857 5.62 -27.09 29.07
N GLN A 858 6.35 -26.36 29.91
CA GLN A 858 7.79 -26.44 30.11
C GLN A 858 8.21 -27.36 31.27
N ASP A 859 7.27 -28.02 31.98
CA ASP A 859 7.52 -28.83 33.19
C ASP A 859 7.74 -30.34 32.94
N ARG A 860 8.47 -31.03 33.84
CA ARG A 860 9.31 -32.23 33.63
C ARG A 860 8.59 -33.53 33.16
N LEU A 861 8.50 -33.72 31.84
CA LEU A 861 7.94 -34.89 31.14
C LEU A 861 8.70 -36.25 31.23
N LEU A 862 9.40 -36.59 32.31
CA LEU A 862 10.24 -37.81 32.38
C LEU A 862 9.46 -39.15 32.34
N SER A 863 8.13 -39.16 32.48
CA SER A 863 7.28 -40.36 32.50
C SER A 863 6.48 -40.61 31.21
N PHE A 864 6.67 -39.79 30.17
CA PHE A 864 5.79 -39.76 28.98
C PHE A 864 6.13 -40.77 27.89
N ASP A 865 7.38 -41.25 27.84
CA ASP A 865 7.86 -42.07 26.72
C ASP A 865 7.08 -43.38 26.58
N THR A 866 6.78 -44.05 27.68
CA THR A 866 6.04 -45.33 27.66
C THR A 866 4.59 -45.16 27.19
N GLY A 867 3.92 -44.10 27.62
CA GLY A 867 2.55 -43.79 27.21
C GLY A 867 2.45 -43.41 25.72
N LEU A 868 3.38 -42.58 25.24
CA LEU A 868 3.44 -42.20 23.82
C LEU A 868 3.79 -43.40 22.93
N GLN A 869 4.76 -44.23 23.33
CA GLN A 869 5.10 -45.46 22.60
C GLN A 869 3.90 -46.40 22.49
N PHE A 870 3.16 -46.59 23.59
CA PHE A 870 1.93 -47.40 23.59
C PHE A 870 0.88 -46.87 22.60
N ILE A 871 0.68 -45.55 22.57
CA ILE A 871 -0.26 -44.93 21.62
C ILE A 871 0.22 -45.09 20.18
N PHE A 872 1.51 -44.86 19.92
CA PHE A 872 2.09 -44.99 18.58
C PHE A 872 1.97 -46.42 18.04
N TRP A 873 2.18 -47.43 18.89
CA TRP A 873 1.97 -48.82 18.51
C TRP A 873 0.53 -49.13 18.07
N LYS A 874 -0.48 -48.39 18.56
CA LYS A 874 -1.88 -48.54 18.17
C LYS A 874 -2.27 -47.77 16.90
N LEU A 875 -1.43 -46.87 16.39
CA LEU A 875 -1.70 -46.04 15.21
C LEU A 875 -1.39 -46.80 13.90
N THR A 876 -2.03 -47.93 13.67
CA THR A 876 -1.67 -48.86 12.58
C THR A 876 -1.88 -48.33 11.16
N ASN A 877 -2.78 -47.35 10.96
CA ASN A 877 -3.12 -46.77 9.65
C ASN A 877 -2.66 -45.31 9.46
N VAL A 878 -1.84 -44.79 10.39
CA VAL A 878 -1.44 -43.37 10.37
C VAL A 878 -0.48 -43.09 9.23
N LYS A 879 -0.71 -41.98 8.52
CA LYS A 879 0.15 -41.50 7.42
C LYS A 879 0.80 -40.16 7.72
N HIS A 880 0.24 -39.42 8.67
CA HIS A 880 0.70 -38.08 9.02
C HIS A 880 0.75 -37.92 10.53
N ILE A 881 1.92 -37.60 11.05
CA ILE A 881 2.15 -37.39 12.48
C ILE A 881 2.73 -36.01 12.73
N SER A 882 2.22 -35.33 13.76
CA SER A 882 2.84 -34.15 14.35
C SER A 882 3.02 -34.35 15.85
N VAL A 883 4.24 -34.16 16.32
CA VAL A 883 4.57 -34.15 17.75
C VAL A 883 5.28 -32.86 18.08
N VAL A 884 4.74 -32.12 19.04
CA VAL A 884 5.39 -30.95 19.64
C VAL A 884 5.63 -31.29 21.10
N CYS A 885 6.88 -31.54 21.49
CA CYS A 885 7.23 -31.99 22.83
C CYS A 885 8.70 -31.73 23.15
N GLY A 886 9.05 -31.46 24.42
CA GLY A 886 10.44 -31.29 24.86
C GLY A 886 10.95 -32.46 25.72
N GLY A 887 12.15 -32.97 25.43
CA GLY A 887 12.83 -33.98 26.26
C GLY A 887 12.42 -35.43 25.99
N ILE A 888 12.06 -35.77 24.76
CA ILE A 888 11.69 -37.14 24.33
C ILE A 888 12.66 -37.63 23.25
N ARG A 889 13.00 -38.93 23.32
CA ARG A 889 13.72 -39.63 22.26
C ARG A 889 12.81 -40.00 21.09
N PHE A 890 12.70 -39.09 20.13
CA PHE A 890 11.84 -39.27 18.95
C PHE A 890 12.17 -40.51 18.13
N ASP A 891 13.43 -40.94 18.07
CA ASP A 891 13.84 -42.15 17.36
C ASP A 891 13.19 -43.42 17.93
N GLN A 892 13.15 -43.55 19.26
CA GLN A 892 12.47 -44.66 19.92
C GLN A 892 10.95 -44.62 19.71
N LEU A 893 10.38 -43.41 19.75
CA LEU A 893 8.96 -43.22 19.51
C LEU A 893 8.57 -43.62 18.08
N ILE A 894 9.36 -43.24 17.08
CA ILE A 894 9.09 -43.57 15.67
C ILE A 894 9.27 -45.07 15.40
N ARG A 895 10.21 -45.75 16.06
CA ARG A 895 10.36 -47.22 15.97
C ARG A 895 9.11 -47.98 16.43
N SER A 896 8.26 -47.36 17.24
CA SER A 896 6.99 -47.96 17.69
C SER A 896 5.91 -47.97 16.60
N LEU A 897 6.11 -47.26 15.49
CA LEU A 897 5.21 -47.25 14.34
C LEU A 897 5.55 -48.36 13.36
N ASN A 898 4.58 -48.73 12.53
CA ASN A 898 4.84 -49.61 11.39
C ASN A 898 5.91 -48.98 10.47
N PRO A 899 6.95 -49.74 10.07
CA PRO A 899 7.97 -49.24 9.15
C PRO A 899 7.31 -48.83 7.83
N ASP A 900 7.86 -47.79 7.19
CA ASP A 900 7.39 -47.30 5.89
C ASP A 900 5.87 -47.02 5.79
N SER A 901 5.25 -46.58 6.89
CA SER A 901 3.83 -46.21 6.93
C SER A 901 3.57 -44.70 6.80
N LEU A 902 4.53 -43.86 7.21
CA LEU A 902 4.35 -42.41 7.28
C LEU A 902 4.68 -41.71 5.96
N HIS A 903 3.79 -40.82 5.53
CA HIS A 903 4.04 -39.87 4.45
C HIS A 903 4.51 -38.51 4.96
N SER A 904 4.13 -38.10 6.17
CA SER A 904 4.54 -36.80 6.72
C SER A 904 4.83 -36.89 8.20
N LEU A 905 6.00 -36.39 8.59
CA LEU A 905 6.47 -36.39 9.96
C LEU A 905 6.83 -34.96 10.37
N TYR A 906 6.17 -34.45 11.39
CA TYR A 906 6.45 -33.15 11.98
C TYR A 906 6.92 -33.34 13.42
N LEU A 907 8.15 -32.94 13.70
CA LEU A 907 8.77 -32.99 15.02
C LEU A 907 9.24 -31.60 15.41
N ARG A 908 8.84 -31.15 16.61
CA ARG A 908 9.31 -29.88 17.14
C ARG A 908 9.50 -29.94 18.64
N THR A 909 10.57 -29.33 19.12
CA THR A 909 10.83 -29.20 20.56
C THR A 909 10.30 -27.89 21.11
N VAL A 910 9.96 -27.90 22.39
CA VAL A 910 9.57 -26.70 23.13
C VAL A 910 10.86 -26.05 23.68
N PRO A 911 11.11 -24.75 23.44
CA PRO A 911 12.34 -24.08 23.85
C PRO A 911 12.52 -24.05 25.36
N GLY A 912 13.79 -24.16 25.81
CA GLY A 912 14.18 -24.11 27.22
C GLY A 912 14.73 -25.42 27.80
N ARG A 913 14.93 -26.45 26.97
CA ARG A 913 15.55 -27.72 27.36
C ARG A 913 16.73 -28.08 26.48
N ILE A 914 17.73 -28.74 27.05
CA ILE A 914 18.82 -29.38 26.31
C ILE A 914 18.18 -30.54 25.55
N VAL A 915 18.07 -30.40 24.24
CA VAL A 915 17.58 -31.46 23.36
C VAL A 915 18.80 -32.25 22.93
N GLU A 916 18.83 -33.56 23.20
CA GLU A 916 19.77 -34.46 22.53
C GLU A 916 19.49 -34.38 21.01
N GLU A 917 20.54 -34.19 20.22
CA GLU A 917 20.43 -34.03 18.77
C GLU A 917 19.53 -35.10 18.16
N PHE A 918 18.59 -34.69 17.28
CA PHE A 918 17.67 -35.61 16.63
C PHE A 918 18.46 -36.71 15.93
N GLN A 919 18.28 -37.96 16.36
CA GLN A 919 18.90 -39.14 15.75
C GLN A 919 18.25 -39.45 14.40
N LEU A 920 18.50 -38.59 13.42
CA LEU A 920 17.74 -38.52 12.20
C LEU A 920 17.99 -39.72 11.28
N GLU A 921 19.19 -40.28 11.30
CA GLU A 921 19.53 -41.49 10.54
C GLU A 921 18.59 -42.64 10.91
N ASN A 922 18.38 -42.87 12.21
CA ASN A 922 17.51 -43.93 12.72
C ASN A 922 16.04 -43.72 12.30
N ILE A 923 15.58 -42.46 12.32
CA ILE A 923 14.21 -42.10 11.93
C ILE A 923 14.01 -42.32 10.43
N LEU A 924 14.98 -41.90 9.61
CA LEU A 924 14.91 -42.02 8.16
C LEU A 924 15.05 -43.46 7.69
N GLU A 925 15.89 -44.26 8.34
CA GLU A 925 16.03 -45.69 8.02
C GLU A 925 14.71 -46.45 8.20
N HIS A 926 13.98 -46.18 9.28
CA HIS A 926 12.68 -46.81 9.57
C HIS A 926 11.54 -46.35 8.65
N LEU A 927 11.67 -45.18 8.01
CA LEU A 927 10.62 -44.54 7.20
C LEU A 927 11.02 -44.32 5.73
N LYS A 928 12.12 -44.95 5.30
CA LYS A 928 12.79 -44.75 4.01
C LYS A 928 11.84 -44.90 2.83
N GLY A 929 11.00 -45.92 2.84
CA GLY A 929 10.11 -46.30 1.75
C GLY A 929 8.89 -45.38 1.57
N SER A 930 8.48 -44.60 2.58
CA SER A 930 7.20 -43.89 2.54
C SER A 930 7.27 -42.38 2.78
N LEU A 931 8.29 -41.89 3.48
CA LEU A 931 8.35 -40.51 3.94
C LEU A 931 8.45 -39.52 2.77
N LYS A 932 7.50 -38.58 2.71
CA LYS A 932 7.45 -37.52 1.67
C LYS A 932 7.77 -36.14 2.21
N ARG A 933 7.34 -35.84 3.43
CA ARG A 933 7.50 -34.53 4.06
C ARG A 933 8.05 -34.65 5.46
N LEU A 934 9.10 -33.90 5.78
CA LEU A 934 9.75 -33.92 7.08
C LEU A 934 9.85 -32.50 7.63
N TYR A 935 9.44 -32.29 8.88
CA TYR A 935 9.65 -31.06 9.61
C TYR A 935 10.43 -31.38 10.88
N ILE A 936 11.51 -30.65 11.12
CA ILE A 936 12.31 -30.69 12.33
C ILE A 936 12.52 -29.25 12.80
N GLY A 937 12.16 -28.95 14.05
CA GLY A 937 12.38 -27.63 14.61
C GLY A 937 12.84 -27.70 16.06
N ASN A 938 13.91 -26.96 16.36
CA ASN A 938 14.42 -26.66 17.68
C ASN A 938 14.36 -25.16 18.02
N ASP A 939 13.89 -24.33 17.09
CA ASP A 939 13.78 -22.88 17.29
C ASP A 939 12.71 -22.46 18.31
N GLN A 940 12.93 -21.27 18.91
CA GLN A 940 11.97 -20.68 19.83
C GLN A 940 10.59 -20.55 19.17
N MET A 941 9.55 -20.94 19.90
CA MET A 941 8.17 -20.76 19.49
C MET A 941 7.91 -19.28 19.17
N ARG A 942 7.81 -18.96 17.89
CA ARG A 942 7.42 -17.64 17.39
C ARG A 942 5.98 -17.32 17.79
N LYS A 943 5.76 -16.10 18.28
CA LYS A 943 4.42 -15.65 18.64
C LYS A 943 3.53 -15.61 17.40
N GLY A 944 2.31 -16.14 17.55
CA GLY A 944 1.27 -16.09 16.52
C GLY A 944 1.34 -17.20 15.46
N ILE A 945 2.36 -18.05 15.43
CA ILE A 945 2.39 -19.22 14.52
C ILE A 945 1.61 -20.37 15.16
N VAL A 946 0.85 -21.10 14.34
CA VAL A 946 0.28 -22.39 14.74
C VAL A 946 1.15 -23.50 14.23
N TYR A 947 1.58 -24.32 15.18
CA TYR A 947 2.46 -25.44 14.98
C TYR A 947 1.71 -26.67 14.51
N GLY A 948 2.38 -27.46 13.67
CA GLY A 948 1.90 -28.78 13.26
C GLY A 948 1.89 -28.97 11.75
N LEU A 949 1.14 -29.96 11.27
CA LEU A 949 1.19 -30.40 9.86
C LEU A 949 0.82 -29.29 8.87
N GLN A 950 0.12 -28.26 9.33
CA GLN A 950 -0.28 -27.12 8.52
C GLN A 950 0.90 -26.26 8.04
N GLU A 951 2.05 -26.30 8.72
CA GLU A 951 3.24 -25.55 8.31
C GLU A 951 3.90 -26.10 7.04
N PHE A 952 3.64 -27.36 6.69
CA PHE A 952 4.00 -27.87 5.36
C PHE A 952 3.26 -27.14 4.24
N ASP A 953 2.03 -26.69 4.53
CA ASP A 953 1.18 -26.02 3.55
C ASP A 953 1.29 -24.49 3.62
N ARG A 954 1.64 -23.92 4.79
CA ARG A 954 1.76 -22.48 5.07
C ARG A 954 3.20 -22.12 5.40
N ILE A 955 4.00 -21.98 4.35
CA ILE A 955 5.42 -21.66 4.51
C ILE A 955 5.53 -20.18 4.91
N TYR A 956 6.04 -19.91 6.10
CA TYR A 956 6.29 -18.55 6.56
C TYR A 956 7.64 -18.05 6.06
N LYS A 957 7.70 -16.76 5.74
CA LYS A 957 8.94 -16.09 5.37
C LYS A 957 9.79 -15.95 6.63
N VAL A 958 10.93 -16.62 6.67
CA VAL A 958 11.94 -16.44 7.70
C VAL A 958 12.78 -15.20 7.32
N LYS A 959 13.28 -14.45 8.32
CA LYS A 959 14.18 -13.31 8.07
C LYS A 959 15.39 -13.83 7.28
N HIS A 960 15.79 -13.06 6.26
CA HIS A 960 16.77 -13.49 5.26
C HIS A 960 18.03 -14.08 5.91
N LEU A 961 18.26 -15.37 5.69
CA LEU A 961 19.60 -15.92 5.66
C LEU A 961 20.27 -15.29 4.44
N GLU A 962 21.44 -14.67 4.63
CA GLU A 962 22.27 -14.27 3.49
C GLU A 962 22.60 -15.53 2.67
N ASP A 963 22.72 -15.42 1.35
CA ASP A 963 22.92 -16.60 0.47
C ASP A 963 24.22 -17.37 0.82
N ASP A 964 25.14 -16.73 1.58
CA ASP A 964 26.39 -17.29 2.10
C ASP A 964 26.33 -17.60 3.62
N SER A 965 25.16 -17.67 4.25
CA SER A 965 25.08 -17.94 5.70
C SER A 965 25.52 -19.35 6.05
N GLU A 966 26.28 -19.49 7.13
CA GLU A 966 26.71 -20.81 7.65
C GLU A 966 25.50 -21.70 7.97
N GLU A 967 24.39 -21.12 8.44
CA GLU A 967 23.13 -21.82 8.75
C GLU A 967 22.48 -22.43 7.49
N LEU A 968 22.47 -21.71 6.36
CA LEU A 968 21.93 -22.24 5.10
C LEU A 968 22.80 -23.41 4.60
N GLN A 969 24.12 -23.30 4.69
CA GLN A 969 25.03 -24.35 4.26
C GLN A 969 24.93 -25.60 5.14
N ASP A 970 24.76 -25.42 6.45
CA ASP A 970 24.50 -26.52 7.39
C ASP A 970 23.18 -27.23 7.09
N ASP A 971 22.09 -26.48 6.89
CA ASP A 971 20.80 -27.03 6.47
C ASP A 971 20.91 -27.82 5.16
N LEU A 972 21.59 -27.26 4.15
CA LEU A 972 21.80 -27.94 2.87
C LEU A 972 22.60 -29.23 3.05
N ASN A 973 23.66 -29.23 3.86
CA ASN A 973 24.46 -30.42 4.13
C ASN A 973 23.68 -31.50 4.87
N LYS A 974 22.88 -31.11 5.88
CA LYS A 974 21.94 -32.01 6.56
C LYS A 974 20.99 -32.65 5.56
N ILE A 975 20.31 -31.86 4.73
CA ILE A 975 19.35 -32.39 3.74
C ILE A 975 20.05 -33.27 2.71
N ARG A 976 21.25 -32.90 2.24
CA ARG A 976 22.07 -33.73 1.34
C ARG A 976 22.29 -35.12 1.96
N ASN A 977 22.69 -35.19 3.22
CA ASN A 977 22.89 -36.46 3.93
C ASN A 977 21.61 -37.29 4.04
N MET A 978 20.43 -36.65 4.18
CA MET A 978 19.13 -37.34 4.22
C MET A 978 18.74 -38.01 2.89
N VAL A 979 19.18 -37.44 1.76
CA VAL A 979 18.79 -37.89 0.40
C VAL A 979 19.89 -38.62 -0.35
N LYS A 980 21.14 -38.54 0.10
CA LYS A 980 22.31 -39.21 -0.49
C LYS A 980 22.05 -40.72 -0.60
N ASP A 981 22.60 -41.34 -1.65
CA ASP A 981 22.52 -42.79 -1.90
C ASP A 981 21.09 -43.36 -1.90
N SER A 982 20.11 -42.54 -2.29
CA SER A 982 18.68 -42.90 -2.24
C SER A 982 18.21 -43.38 -0.86
N LYS A 983 18.76 -42.81 0.22
CA LYS A 983 18.33 -43.10 1.60
C LYS A 983 16.88 -42.72 1.86
N SER A 984 16.37 -41.68 1.20
CA SER A 984 14.97 -41.24 1.29
C SER A 984 14.42 -40.88 -0.10
N PRO A 985 14.07 -41.87 -0.95
CA PRO A 985 13.74 -41.64 -2.36
C PRO A 985 12.45 -40.83 -2.55
N ASN A 986 11.52 -40.93 -1.61
CA ASN A 986 10.21 -40.28 -1.69
C ASN A 986 10.15 -38.90 -1.02
N LEU A 987 11.20 -38.49 -0.32
CA LEU A 987 11.25 -37.23 0.44
C LEU A 987 11.33 -36.04 -0.52
N ASN A 988 10.30 -35.21 -0.59
CA ASN A 988 10.21 -34.09 -1.53
C ASN A 988 10.12 -32.71 -0.87
N GLN A 989 9.87 -32.65 0.44
CA GLN A 989 9.80 -31.42 1.20
C GLN A 989 10.44 -31.63 2.57
N VAL A 990 11.37 -30.75 2.94
CA VAL A 990 11.99 -30.71 4.27
C VAL A 990 11.82 -29.30 4.84
N VAL A 991 11.46 -29.20 6.11
CA VAL A 991 11.42 -27.93 6.84
C VAL A 991 12.31 -28.05 8.07
N LEU A 992 13.38 -27.26 8.11
CA LEU A 992 14.33 -27.18 9.22
C LEU A 992 14.21 -25.82 9.88
N ASP A 993 13.86 -25.77 11.17
CA ASP A 993 13.76 -24.53 11.95
C ASP A 993 12.89 -23.43 11.29
N GLY A 994 11.85 -23.87 10.57
CA GLY A 994 10.93 -23.03 9.81
C GLY A 994 11.40 -22.65 8.40
N ASN A 995 12.63 -22.99 8.01
CA ASN A 995 13.12 -22.87 6.64
C ASN A 995 12.66 -24.05 5.80
N CYS A 996 11.89 -23.79 4.73
CA CYS A 996 11.37 -24.83 3.85
C CYS A 996 12.26 -25.05 2.63
N TYR A 997 12.51 -26.31 2.31
CA TYR A 997 13.32 -26.78 1.21
C TYR A 997 12.53 -27.81 0.39
N PHE A 998 12.57 -27.68 -0.94
CA PHE A 998 12.01 -28.68 -1.84
C PHE A 998 13.13 -29.50 -2.47
N ILE A 999 12.89 -30.81 -2.61
CA ILE A 999 13.84 -31.72 -3.25
C ILE A 999 13.28 -32.13 -4.61
N LYS A 1000 13.97 -31.74 -5.68
CA LYS A 1000 13.65 -32.12 -7.06
C LYS A 1000 14.56 -33.25 -7.52
N ARG A 1001 13.98 -34.22 -8.22
CA ARG A 1001 14.70 -35.38 -8.79
C ARG A 1001 14.33 -35.53 -10.27
N PRO A 1002 14.89 -34.71 -11.17
CA PRO A 1002 14.61 -34.84 -12.60
C PRO A 1002 15.10 -36.18 -13.18
N THR A 1003 16.17 -36.75 -12.62
CA THR A 1003 16.62 -38.12 -12.89
C THR A 1003 16.92 -38.83 -11.56
N LYS A 1004 17.12 -40.16 -11.57
CA LYS A 1004 17.52 -40.91 -10.36
C LYS A 1004 18.87 -40.47 -9.81
N GLU A 1005 19.75 -39.95 -10.66
CA GLU A 1005 21.13 -39.57 -10.33
C GLU A 1005 21.24 -38.09 -9.92
N ASN A 1006 20.35 -37.23 -10.41
CA ASN A 1006 20.39 -35.80 -10.12
C ASN A 1006 19.33 -35.42 -9.09
N VAL A 1007 19.80 -34.96 -7.93
CA VAL A 1007 18.96 -34.44 -6.85
C VAL A 1007 19.32 -32.98 -6.62
N TYR A 1008 18.31 -32.11 -6.62
CA TYR A 1008 18.46 -30.67 -6.39
C TYR A 1008 17.68 -30.25 -5.16
N ILE A 1009 18.30 -29.46 -4.30
CA ILE A 1009 17.67 -28.90 -3.10
C ILE A 1009 17.41 -27.42 -3.37
N VAL A 1010 16.15 -27.00 -3.24
CA VAL A 1010 15.70 -25.65 -3.55
C VAL A 1010 15.14 -24.98 -2.29
N PRO A 1011 15.86 -24.04 -1.67
CA PRO A 1011 15.35 -23.26 -0.54
C PRO A 1011 14.18 -22.36 -0.96
N CYS A 1012 13.15 -22.25 -0.12
CA CYS A 1012 11.97 -21.41 -0.39
C CYS A 1012 12.15 -19.94 -0.04
N ASN A 1013 13.11 -19.65 0.87
CA ASN A 1013 13.30 -18.32 1.47
C ASN A 1013 14.38 -17.48 0.77
N THR A 1014 15.14 -18.04 -0.17
CA THR A 1014 16.11 -17.31 -0.99
C THR A 1014 15.39 -16.56 -2.12
N LEU A 1015 15.84 -15.33 -2.39
CA LEU A 1015 15.29 -14.52 -3.48
C LEU A 1015 15.85 -15.07 -4.79
N ILE A 1016 15.03 -15.79 -5.56
CA ILE A 1016 15.39 -16.12 -6.95
C ILE A 1016 15.51 -14.80 -7.73
N SER A 1017 16.74 -14.33 -7.91
CA SER A 1017 17.09 -13.35 -8.92
C SER A 1017 16.59 -13.85 -10.27
N THR A 1018 15.59 -13.18 -10.85
CA THR A 1018 14.91 -13.62 -12.08
C THR A 1018 15.80 -13.61 -13.32
N ASN A 1019 17.05 -13.17 -13.22
CA ASN A 1019 18.00 -13.13 -14.34
C ASN A 1019 18.92 -14.35 -14.39
N ASP A 1020 19.03 -15.14 -13.32
CA ASP A 1020 19.84 -16.36 -13.32
C ASP A 1020 18.99 -17.58 -13.00
N ASN A 1021 18.36 -18.15 -14.03
CA ASN A 1021 17.75 -19.50 -13.93
C ASN A 1021 18.81 -20.62 -13.71
N ARG A 1022 20.09 -20.28 -13.54
CA ARG A 1022 21.20 -21.24 -13.38
C ARG A 1022 21.91 -21.20 -12.02
N SER A 1023 21.67 -20.23 -11.13
CA SER A 1023 22.62 -19.96 -10.03
C SER A 1023 22.26 -20.44 -8.62
N LEU A 1024 21.11 -21.07 -8.36
CA LEU A 1024 20.77 -21.53 -6.98
C LEU A 1024 20.18 -22.95 -6.91
N GLU A 1025 20.26 -23.74 -7.98
CA GLU A 1025 20.00 -25.18 -7.90
C GLU A 1025 21.30 -25.87 -7.45
N TYR A 1026 21.41 -26.16 -6.15
CA TYR A 1026 22.54 -26.92 -5.62
C TYR A 1026 22.43 -28.38 -6.10
N SER A 1027 23.20 -28.74 -7.14
CA SER A 1027 23.30 -30.12 -7.61
C SER A 1027 24.05 -31.00 -6.59
N LEU A 1028 23.70 -32.28 -6.56
CA LEU A 1028 24.41 -33.34 -5.84
C LEU A 1028 25.48 -34.02 -6.71
N SER A 1029 25.91 -33.41 -7.81
CA SER A 1029 27.04 -33.91 -8.61
C SER A 1029 28.34 -33.76 -7.81
N MET A 1030 29.06 -34.88 -7.65
CA MET A 1030 30.40 -34.95 -7.04
C MET A 1030 31.33 -33.83 -7.49
#